data_AF-A0A6G8BTF7-F1
#
_entry.id   AF-A0A6G8BTF7-F1
#
_cell.length_a   1.000
_cell.length_b   1.000
_cell.length_c   1.000
_cell.angle_alpha   90.00
_cell.angle_beta   90.00
_cell.angle_gamma   90.00
#
_symmetry.space_group_name_H-M   'P 1'
#
loop_
_entity.id
_entity.type
_entity.pdbx_description
1 polymer ?
#
loop_
_entity_poly.entity_id
_entity_poly.type
_entity_poly.pdbx_seq_one_letter_code
_entity_poly.pdbx_strand_id
1 'polypeptide(L)'
;MSVSPTNIHRPTRLKKAMISALALLATVPAHTAPATTNFFTGATSTEIPVDANWSGNALDNADSGATPPTTSGPNVINMSTATWTPTPTYVDTDSDPSTPDDYVPPDPFNFPVTLSVGSGSGTTGVLTIRPAADTMAFQWDTSLYPSGSMPPVFTVGQAGGNGTFLLDLTPRPATDPDGQMRSTSGTMGIGVGMGAGSKGAATILGTGKTPEEMSPYSYNSVFMGSAYQASTVGGGSGGTGNLTINGAGLTLLTGDPNDFVVGDGPGSVGAVDILKSGKLGAGAPVNSLSYGKDSQSIIGNNKGIGTVTVHDDATSAFPNQANFISGVTVGNKGGNGALDVLSGGKAYAGSNFDMPGSGSSVCPKHDPALQISSDSLSTGVVRVTGAASQLLVAGKMGIPSYDYSNTPPTLVNPSMGESNIGSVEISTGGALVTTDSGLVKVGVANLPPVLIPSTDPSASPKGYYANQVTGGLGPININNDGQVAYGSENISGPKAPGSIEASAIHLLGTNATTRFNHTGSINVAIPIIGGGQIVQNAGNTTLAGTTTAPALPADWQMGTTCPVDLSNYPTDQSGFTGTLNVLGGKLTLPTPLVVPNMSATKISSGTLFMGDTTQNLGAVTMSGGVLDLSGGQNSDVVNATSWNGTGGIVKLDTILGASGNTSDVIHIIGPITGTTTRLQVNVIGGQGALTTGNGIPLVLADTDPSSVATHFQLESIVSDNGYNYSLQLVNGNWYLQSKASPTPPPPPPPPAPGPGPAPGPAPGPAPGPAPGPAPAPGPDSVTAVPTMSTAGLMGMGTLLAALSGFMLRRRRPEDTKAAAKSSRTSAKQD
;
A
#
# COMPACT_ATOMS: atom_id res chain seq x y z
N MET A 1 44.76 4.08 51.87
CA MET A 1 43.96 3.09 52.66
C MET A 1 43.04 2.43 51.64
N SER A 2 43.22 1.14 51.29
CA SER A 2 42.97 -0.07 52.11
C SER A 2 41.44 -0.31 52.22
N VAL A 3 40.83 -1.36 51.64
CA VAL A 3 41.34 -2.60 50.99
C VAL A 3 40.68 -2.81 49.60
N SER A 4 41.22 -3.71 48.76
CA SER A 4 40.71 -4.06 47.42
C SER A 4 40.03 -5.47 47.39
N PRO A 5 40.06 -6.31 46.33
CA PRO A 5 38.86 -6.78 45.62
C PRO A 5 38.47 -8.26 45.99
N THR A 6 37.53 -8.97 45.34
CA THR A 6 37.68 -9.62 44.01
C THR A 6 36.38 -10.32 43.56
N ASN A 7 36.25 -10.60 42.25
CA ASN A 7 35.17 -11.35 41.58
C ASN A 7 35.00 -12.82 42.05
N ILE A 8 33.86 -13.47 41.70
CA ILE A 8 33.77 -14.66 40.80
C ILE A 8 32.30 -15.12 40.51
N HIS A 9 32.13 -15.90 39.43
CA HIS A 9 30.94 -16.51 38.77
C HIS A 9 29.61 -16.75 39.56
N ARG A 10 28.39 -16.58 38.98
CA ARG A 10 27.65 -17.44 38.00
C ARG A 10 27.57 -18.95 38.39
N PRO A 11 26.50 -19.73 38.07
CA PRO A 11 25.22 -19.41 37.38
C PRO A 11 23.96 -20.16 37.93
N THR A 12 22.87 -20.25 37.12
CA THR A 12 21.84 -21.34 37.09
C THR A 12 20.84 -21.51 38.27
N ARG A 13 19.64 -22.13 38.12
CA ARG A 13 18.60 -22.26 37.04
C ARG A 13 17.35 -22.96 37.64
N LEU A 14 16.22 -22.98 36.92
CA LEU A 14 14.99 -23.78 37.20
C LEU A 14 14.24 -23.43 38.52
N LYS A 15 13.03 -23.97 38.82
CA LYS A 15 11.73 -24.01 38.10
C LYS A 15 10.69 -24.74 38.99
N LYS A 16 9.44 -24.25 39.02
CA LYS A 16 8.16 -24.95 39.34
C LYS A 16 7.89 -25.49 40.78
N ALA A 17 6.70 -25.12 41.28
CA ALA A 17 5.71 -25.97 41.97
C ALA A 17 6.05 -26.46 43.42
N MET A 18 5.10 -26.81 44.31
CA MET A 18 3.64 -26.70 44.34
C MET A 18 3.08 -26.85 45.78
N ILE A 19 1.81 -26.49 46.00
CA ILE A 19 0.87 -27.00 47.04
C ILE A 19 1.11 -26.59 48.52
N SER A 20 0.10 -25.90 49.08
CA SER A 20 -0.50 -25.95 50.44
C SER A 20 0.34 -26.34 51.67
N ALA A 21 0.25 -25.63 52.81
CA ALA A 21 -1.02 -25.51 53.55
C ALA A 21 -1.07 -24.42 54.66
N LEU A 22 -2.29 -23.92 54.88
CA LEU A 22 -2.92 -23.50 56.15
C LEU A 22 -2.16 -22.58 57.15
N ALA A 23 -2.51 -21.29 57.12
CA ALA A 23 -2.50 -20.43 58.31
C ALA A 23 -3.71 -19.48 58.26
N LEU A 24 -4.68 -19.65 59.17
CA LEU A 24 -5.90 -18.85 59.25
C LEU A 24 -5.78 -17.85 60.41
N LEU A 25 -5.63 -16.55 60.12
CA LEU A 25 -5.96 -15.51 61.09
C LEU A 25 -6.32 -14.18 60.40
N ALA A 26 -7.23 -13.45 61.02
CA ALA A 26 -8.01 -12.34 60.47
C ALA A 26 -7.24 -11.22 59.74
N THR A 27 -7.72 -10.90 58.53
CA THR A 27 -7.74 -9.53 57.98
C THR A 27 -9.14 -9.23 57.45
N VAL A 28 -9.60 -7.99 57.68
CA VAL A 28 -10.96 -7.56 57.31
C VAL A 28 -11.02 -7.30 55.79
N PRO A 29 -12.00 -7.85 55.05
CA PRO A 29 -12.23 -7.44 53.68
C PRO A 29 -12.81 -6.02 53.67
N ALA A 30 -12.08 -5.06 53.09
CA ALA A 30 -12.65 -3.78 52.76
C ALA A 30 -13.73 -4.00 51.68
N HIS A 31 -14.99 -3.70 52.00
CA HIS A 31 -16.06 -3.66 51.00
C HIS A 31 -15.76 -2.53 50.00
N THR A 32 -15.22 -2.87 48.84
CA THR A 32 -15.45 -2.06 47.64
C THR A 32 -16.95 -2.14 47.34
N ALA A 33 -17.65 -1.02 47.47
CA ALA A 33 -19.07 -0.97 47.18
C ALA A 33 -19.31 -1.32 45.70
N PRO A 34 -20.34 -2.13 45.37
CA PRO A 34 -20.80 -2.21 43.99
C PRO A 34 -21.26 -0.82 43.56
N ALA A 35 -20.87 -0.40 42.35
CA ALA A 35 -21.44 0.81 41.76
C ALA A 35 -22.96 0.63 41.66
N THR A 36 -23.73 1.53 42.26
CA THR A 36 -25.18 1.42 42.35
C THR A 36 -25.81 1.68 40.99
N THR A 37 -26.02 0.62 40.21
CA THR A 37 -27.00 0.63 39.14
C THR A 37 -28.38 0.84 39.75
N ASN A 38 -28.93 2.04 39.55
CA ASN A 38 -30.29 2.38 39.99
C ASN A 38 -31.31 1.61 39.14
N PHE A 39 -31.58 0.35 39.52
CA PHE A 39 -32.75 -0.38 39.08
C PHE A 39 -33.99 0.34 39.60
N PHE A 40 -34.63 1.13 38.73
CA PHE A 40 -35.91 1.77 39.02
C PHE A 40 -37.02 0.72 39.20
N THR A 41 -37.19 0.23 40.43
CA THR A 41 -38.29 -0.66 40.80
C THR A 41 -39.55 0.16 41.09
N GLY A 42 -40.17 0.70 40.04
CA GLY A 42 -41.39 1.51 40.13
C GLY A 42 -42.22 1.46 38.85
N ALA A 43 -43.30 0.68 38.88
CA ALA A 43 -44.44 0.67 37.95
C ALA A 43 -44.21 1.07 36.47
N THR A 44 -44.00 0.05 35.62
CA THR A 44 -44.48 -0.01 34.22
C THR A 44 -44.20 1.17 33.28
N SER A 45 -43.00 1.19 32.71
CA SER A 45 -42.79 1.59 31.29
C SER A 45 -41.85 0.62 30.57
N THR A 46 -41.94 -0.67 30.91
CA THR A 46 -41.43 -1.76 30.06
C THR A 46 -42.14 -1.71 28.71
N GLU A 47 -41.38 -1.85 27.63
CA GLU A 47 -41.83 -1.78 26.23
C GLU A 47 -42.24 -0.36 25.77
N ILE A 48 -41.28 0.35 25.17
CA ILE A 48 -41.60 1.20 24.02
C ILE A 48 -42.19 0.24 22.95
N PRO A 49 -43.37 0.50 22.36
CA PRO A 49 -44.05 -0.52 21.57
C PRO A 49 -43.22 -0.95 20.36
N VAL A 50 -43.04 -2.26 20.21
CA VAL A 50 -42.22 -2.88 19.14
C VAL A 50 -42.75 -2.65 17.73
N ASP A 51 -44.00 -2.20 17.60
CA ASP A 51 -44.67 -1.85 16.34
C ASP A 51 -44.88 -0.32 16.16
N ALA A 52 -44.25 0.53 16.98
CA ALA A 52 -44.42 1.97 16.89
C ALA A 52 -43.70 2.57 15.67
N ASN A 53 -44.47 2.91 14.62
CA ASN A 53 -44.08 3.95 13.67
C ASN A 53 -44.19 5.31 14.37
N TRP A 54 -43.05 5.93 14.68
CA TRP A 54 -43.04 7.27 15.28
C TRP A 54 -43.20 8.32 14.18
N SER A 55 -44.38 8.96 14.14
CA SER A 55 -44.70 10.10 13.28
C SER A 55 -45.32 11.23 14.11
N GLY A 56 -44.55 12.31 14.35
CA GLY A 56 -44.98 13.48 15.13
C GLY A 56 -43.87 14.05 16.02
N ASN A 57 -44.06 15.30 16.43
CA ASN A 57 -43.01 16.15 17.03
C ASN A 57 -42.83 15.95 18.56
N ALA A 58 -43.16 14.77 19.12
CA ALA A 58 -43.27 14.57 20.57
C ALA A 58 -42.42 13.39 21.09
N LEU A 59 -41.18 13.70 21.48
CA LEU A 59 -40.67 13.22 22.76
C LEU A 59 -40.74 14.42 23.69
N ASP A 60 -41.74 14.44 24.57
CA ASP A 60 -42.16 15.64 25.30
C ASP A 60 -41.01 16.27 26.08
N ASN A 61 -40.81 17.57 25.88
CA ASN A 61 -39.89 18.35 26.68
C ASN A 61 -40.34 18.29 28.15
N ALA A 62 -39.40 18.19 29.09
CA ALA A 62 -39.69 18.03 30.52
C ALA A 62 -40.12 19.36 31.19
N ASP A 63 -40.91 20.17 30.49
CA ASP A 63 -41.27 21.56 30.81
C ASP A 63 -42.38 21.67 31.88
N SER A 64 -42.63 20.59 32.62
CA SER A 64 -43.64 20.51 33.68
C SER A 64 -43.20 21.16 35.01
N GLY A 65 -42.30 22.15 34.94
CA GLY A 65 -41.82 22.94 36.09
C GLY A 65 -41.03 22.15 37.15
N ALA A 66 -40.70 20.89 36.88
CA ALA A 66 -39.98 20.03 37.80
C ALA A 66 -38.47 20.30 37.74
N THR A 67 -37.85 20.59 38.89
CA THR A 67 -36.37 20.64 38.98
C THR A 67 -35.78 19.30 38.53
N PRO A 68 -34.73 19.27 37.68
CA PRO A 68 -34.10 18.03 37.24
C PRO A 68 -33.73 17.13 38.43
N PRO A 69 -33.97 15.81 38.34
CA PRO A 69 -33.69 14.91 39.45
C PRO A 69 -32.19 14.93 39.77
N THR A 70 -31.85 15.33 40.99
CA THR A 70 -30.46 15.54 41.45
C THR A 70 -29.65 14.25 41.63
N THR A 71 -30.14 13.12 41.11
CA THR A 71 -29.46 11.84 41.05
C THR A 71 -28.43 11.82 39.94
N SER A 72 -27.14 11.84 40.30
CA SER A 72 -26.00 11.92 39.37
C SER A 72 -25.76 10.63 38.57
N GLY A 73 -26.60 10.36 37.57
CA GLY A 73 -26.43 9.27 36.61
C GLY A 73 -26.95 9.65 35.23
N PRO A 74 -26.33 9.17 34.13
CA PRO A 74 -26.81 9.46 32.78
C PRO A 74 -28.14 8.73 32.53
N ASN A 75 -29.14 9.45 32.02
CA ASN A 75 -30.32 8.83 31.46
C ASN A 75 -29.93 8.11 30.16
N VAL A 76 -30.34 6.85 30.00
CA VAL A 76 -30.03 6.03 28.82
C VAL A 76 -31.32 5.50 28.19
N ILE A 77 -31.55 5.82 26.92
CA ILE A 77 -32.65 5.24 26.14
C ILE A 77 -32.11 4.00 25.41
N ASN A 78 -32.65 2.82 25.74
CA ASN A 78 -32.28 1.56 25.10
C ASN A 78 -33.36 1.13 24.09
N MET A 79 -32.99 1.03 22.81
CA MET A 79 -33.89 0.62 21.72
C MET A 79 -33.70 -0.85 21.32
N SER A 80 -34.83 -1.56 21.18
CA SER A 80 -34.94 -2.96 20.72
C SER A 80 -35.32 -3.05 19.24
N THR A 81 -36.39 -2.40 18.81
CA THR A 81 -36.73 -2.17 17.40
C THR A 81 -37.54 -0.89 17.29
N ALA A 82 -37.10 0.04 16.44
CA ALA A 82 -37.81 1.29 16.17
C ALA A 82 -37.58 1.75 14.72
N THR A 83 -38.64 2.25 14.09
CA THR A 83 -38.55 3.08 12.88
C THR A 83 -39.08 4.46 13.20
N TRP A 84 -38.27 5.48 12.94
CA TRP A 84 -38.63 6.88 13.13
C TRP A 84 -38.68 7.61 11.78
N THR A 85 -39.78 8.30 11.55
CA THR A 85 -39.92 9.26 10.46
C THR A 85 -40.16 10.64 11.05
N PRO A 86 -39.09 11.41 11.31
CA PRO A 86 -39.25 12.82 11.66
C PRO A 86 -39.89 13.56 10.48
N THR A 87 -41.00 14.24 10.79
CA THR A 87 -41.70 15.22 9.97
C THR A 87 -41.12 16.61 10.25
N PRO A 88 -41.16 17.56 9.29
CA PRO A 88 -40.66 18.91 9.52
C PRO A 88 -41.39 19.60 10.68
N THR A 89 -40.62 20.25 11.57
CA THR A 89 -41.13 21.15 12.62
C THR A 89 -41.49 22.53 12.09
N TYR A 90 -40.93 22.90 10.94
CA TYR A 90 -41.12 24.20 10.29
C TYR A 90 -41.23 24.00 8.78
N VAL A 91 -42.25 24.61 8.17
CA VAL A 91 -42.28 24.92 6.73
C VAL A 91 -42.11 26.42 6.68
N ASP A 92 -41.11 26.90 5.95
CA ASP A 92 -40.98 28.34 5.72
C ASP A 92 -42.16 28.81 4.87
N THR A 93 -42.96 29.70 5.46
CA THR A 93 -44.14 30.30 4.83
C THR A 93 -44.00 31.80 4.64
N ASP A 94 -42.91 32.43 5.10
CA ASP A 94 -42.77 33.89 5.05
C ASP A 94 -41.98 34.32 3.81
N SER A 95 -42.68 34.38 2.68
CA SER A 95 -42.10 34.70 1.38
C SER A 95 -41.82 36.20 1.19
N ASP A 96 -41.24 36.88 2.18
CA ASP A 96 -40.77 38.27 2.09
C ASP A 96 -39.25 38.33 1.83
N PRO A 97 -38.79 38.60 0.59
CA PRO A 97 -37.37 38.64 0.25
C PRO A 97 -36.65 39.93 0.70
N SER A 98 -37.20 40.71 1.64
CA SER A 98 -36.66 42.02 2.04
C SER A 98 -35.99 42.10 3.42
N THR A 99 -36.06 41.05 4.25
CA THR A 99 -35.44 40.98 5.60
C THR A 99 -34.29 39.96 5.67
N PRO A 100 -33.01 40.36 5.72
CA PRO A 100 -31.88 39.43 5.57
C PRO A 100 -31.46 38.58 6.79
N ASP A 101 -31.95 38.86 8.01
CA ASP A 101 -31.21 38.51 9.24
C ASP A 101 -31.82 37.40 10.13
N ASP A 102 -33.10 37.03 10.00
CA ASP A 102 -33.77 36.09 10.93
C ASP A 102 -33.78 34.62 10.43
N TYR A 103 -32.60 34.04 10.17
CA TYR A 103 -32.46 32.58 10.25
C TYR A 103 -32.53 32.14 11.72
N VAL A 104 -33.75 32.04 12.24
CA VAL A 104 -34.01 31.35 13.51
C VAL A 104 -33.94 29.85 13.23
N PRO A 105 -32.93 29.10 13.71
CA PRO A 105 -32.92 27.66 13.56
C PRO A 105 -34.16 27.07 14.25
N PRO A 106 -34.84 26.08 13.65
CA PRO A 106 -36.01 25.47 14.29
C PRO A 106 -35.62 24.90 15.66
N ASP A 107 -36.48 25.10 16.67
CA ASP A 107 -36.22 24.72 18.06
C ASP A 107 -35.63 23.30 18.13
N PRO A 108 -34.40 23.13 18.63
CA PRO A 108 -33.69 21.87 18.52
C PRO A 108 -34.38 20.80 19.38
N PHE A 109 -34.49 19.59 18.82
CA PHE A 109 -34.87 18.41 19.61
C PHE A 109 -33.75 18.09 20.60
N ASN A 110 -33.83 18.72 21.77
CA ASN A 110 -32.89 18.58 22.86
C ASN A 110 -33.04 17.21 23.51
N PHE A 111 -31.98 16.41 23.43
CA PHE A 111 -31.95 15.06 23.97
C PHE A 111 -30.98 14.99 25.17
N PRO A 112 -31.45 15.18 26.43
CA PRO A 112 -30.64 15.09 27.65
C PRO A 112 -30.38 13.62 28.06
N VAL A 113 -30.06 12.77 27.08
CA VAL A 113 -30.08 11.31 27.16
C VAL A 113 -29.02 10.69 26.24
N THR A 114 -28.31 9.69 26.76
CA THR A 114 -27.48 8.81 25.95
C THR A 114 -28.39 7.82 25.21
N LEU A 115 -28.40 7.89 23.87
CA LEU A 115 -29.15 6.94 23.05
C LEU A 115 -28.31 5.68 22.75
N SER A 116 -28.88 4.50 23.01
CA SER A 116 -28.23 3.21 22.80
C SER A 116 -29.13 2.23 22.06
N VAL A 117 -28.63 1.65 20.97
CA VAL A 117 -29.33 0.68 20.12
C VAL A 117 -28.73 -0.70 20.38
N GLY A 118 -29.48 -1.61 20.99
CA GLY A 118 -29.00 -2.97 21.29
C GLY A 118 -27.92 -3.00 22.38
N SER A 119 -28.28 -2.52 23.57
CA SER A 119 -27.37 -2.45 24.73
C SER A 119 -27.59 -3.62 25.70
N GLY A 120 -26.50 -4.21 26.17
CA GLY A 120 -26.50 -5.29 27.16
C GLY A 120 -26.44 -6.70 26.56
N SER A 121 -25.78 -7.61 27.28
CA SER A 121 -25.45 -8.96 26.83
C SER A 121 -26.65 -9.74 26.28
N GLY A 122 -26.56 -10.17 25.02
CA GLY A 122 -27.58 -10.99 24.35
C GLY A 122 -28.81 -10.23 23.85
N THR A 123 -28.88 -8.91 24.03
CA THR A 123 -29.93 -8.09 23.39
C THR A 123 -29.66 -7.91 21.90
N THR A 124 -30.70 -7.58 21.14
CA THR A 124 -30.58 -7.03 19.79
C THR A 124 -31.40 -5.76 19.68
N GLY A 125 -30.84 -4.75 19.02
CA GLY A 125 -31.45 -3.45 18.76
C GLY A 125 -31.42 -3.11 17.29
N VAL A 126 -32.53 -2.57 16.76
CA VAL A 126 -32.58 -1.98 15.43
C VAL A 126 -33.20 -0.58 15.52
N LEU A 127 -32.50 0.43 15.00
CA LEU A 127 -33.04 1.78 14.80
C LEU A 127 -32.89 2.14 13.32
N THR A 128 -34.01 2.44 12.67
CA THR A 128 -34.01 3.08 11.35
C THR A 128 -34.59 4.48 11.46
N ILE A 129 -33.85 5.49 10.99
CA ILE A 129 -34.34 6.86 10.82
C ILE A 129 -34.52 7.09 9.31
N ARG A 130 -35.76 7.34 8.89
CA ARG A 130 -36.14 7.76 7.53
C ARG A 130 -36.92 9.07 7.64
N PRO A 131 -36.27 10.24 7.59
CA PRO A 131 -36.99 11.51 7.59
C PRO A 131 -37.99 11.57 6.45
N ALA A 132 -39.10 12.30 6.66
CA ALA A 132 -40.06 12.56 5.61
C ALA A 132 -39.42 13.38 4.48
N ALA A 133 -39.93 13.27 3.25
CA ALA A 133 -39.31 13.91 2.09
C ALA A 133 -39.20 15.44 2.26
N ASP A 134 -40.20 16.06 2.88
CA ASP A 134 -40.31 17.47 3.23
C ASP A 134 -39.38 17.93 4.38
N THR A 135 -38.60 17.04 5.00
CA THR A 135 -37.68 17.38 6.10
C THR A 135 -36.36 17.98 5.57
N MET A 136 -36.26 19.30 5.47
CA MET A 136 -35.05 19.98 4.97
C MET A 136 -33.81 19.78 5.87
N ALA A 137 -33.99 19.76 7.18
CA ALA A 137 -32.94 19.53 8.17
C ALA A 137 -33.48 18.80 9.39
N PHE A 138 -32.61 18.07 10.09
CA PHE A 138 -32.90 17.48 11.38
C PHE A 138 -31.70 17.62 12.32
N GLN A 139 -31.93 17.96 13.60
CA GLN A 139 -30.89 18.27 14.57
C GLN A 139 -31.08 17.53 15.90
N TRP A 140 -30.00 16.92 16.37
CA TRP A 140 -29.82 16.47 17.75
C TRP A 140 -28.91 17.46 18.47
N ASP A 141 -29.37 18.10 19.53
CA ASP A 141 -28.52 18.95 20.37
C ASP A 141 -28.54 18.48 21.83
N THR A 142 -27.44 18.71 22.53
CA THR A 142 -27.21 18.35 23.94
C THR A 142 -26.63 19.53 24.75
N SER A 143 -26.78 20.75 24.23
CA SER A 143 -26.31 22.05 24.75
C SER A 143 -26.67 22.41 26.20
N LEU A 144 -27.47 21.58 26.88
CA LEU A 144 -27.81 21.70 28.30
C LEU A 144 -26.82 21.03 29.27
N TYR A 145 -25.77 20.36 28.79
CA TYR A 145 -24.77 19.73 29.67
C TYR A 145 -23.87 20.77 30.36
N PRO A 146 -23.79 20.80 31.71
CA PRO A 146 -22.92 21.73 32.42
C PRO A 146 -21.44 21.36 32.23
N SER A 147 -20.60 22.39 32.11
CA SER A 147 -19.17 22.27 31.83
C SER A 147 -18.45 21.34 32.82
N GLY A 148 -17.86 20.26 32.28
CA GLY A 148 -17.18 19.21 33.05
C GLY A 148 -17.93 17.88 33.16
N SER A 149 -19.17 17.80 32.67
CA SER A 149 -19.87 16.51 32.48
C SER A 149 -19.53 15.89 31.12
N MET A 150 -19.41 14.57 31.04
CA MET A 150 -19.18 13.88 29.76
C MET A 150 -20.40 14.00 28.84
N PRO A 151 -20.23 14.41 27.57
CA PRO A 151 -21.31 14.45 26.59
C PRO A 151 -21.79 13.03 26.22
N PRO A 152 -23.05 12.87 25.78
CA PRO A 152 -23.61 11.57 25.43
C PRO A 152 -23.03 11.06 24.11
N VAL A 153 -22.75 9.75 24.07
CA VAL A 153 -22.33 9.05 22.84
C VAL A 153 -23.52 8.28 22.30
N PHE A 154 -23.86 8.49 21.02
CA PHE A 154 -24.81 7.63 20.33
C PHE A 154 -24.19 6.25 20.13
N THR A 155 -24.72 5.22 20.79
CA THR A 155 -24.11 3.89 20.81
C THR A 155 -24.92 2.87 20.03
N VAL A 156 -24.23 2.08 19.20
CA VAL A 156 -24.84 1.04 18.33
C VAL A 156 -24.17 -0.28 18.65
N GLY A 157 -24.83 -1.09 19.49
CA GLY A 157 -24.27 -2.32 20.07
C GLY A 157 -23.33 -2.02 21.22
N GLN A 158 -23.78 -2.16 22.46
CA GLN A 158 -22.98 -1.88 23.66
C GLN A 158 -23.10 -2.99 24.71
N ALA A 159 -22.09 -3.16 25.56
CA ALA A 159 -22.08 -4.05 26.73
C ALA A 159 -22.49 -5.51 26.45
N GLY A 160 -22.06 -6.07 25.31
CA GLY A 160 -22.38 -7.43 24.85
C GLY A 160 -23.65 -7.54 24.01
N GLY A 161 -24.29 -6.42 23.68
CA GLY A 161 -25.48 -6.36 22.83
C GLY A 161 -25.16 -6.19 21.33
N ASN A 162 -26.17 -6.44 20.50
CA ASN A 162 -26.09 -6.43 19.04
C ASN A 162 -26.95 -5.30 18.45
N GLY A 163 -26.35 -4.18 18.06
CA GLY A 163 -27.05 -3.01 17.53
C GLY A 163 -26.93 -2.84 16.02
N THR A 164 -28.03 -2.50 15.36
CA THR A 164 -28.07 -2.07 13.95
C THR A 164 -28.70 -0.68 13.84
N PHE A 165 -28.01 0.24 13.20
CA PHE A 165 -28.49 1.60 12.93
C PHE A 165 -28.48 1.89 11.43
N LEU A 166 -29.58 2.45 10.92
CA LEU A 166 -29.68 2.97 9.57
C LEU A 166 -30.21 4.42 9.62
N LEU A 167 -29.43 5.36 9.08
CA LEU A 167 -29.91 6.68 8.72
C LEU A 167 -30.05 6.74 7.20
N ASP A 168 -31.28 6.90 6.73
CA ASP A 168 -31.65 6.83 5.32
C ASP A 168 -31.98 8.23 4.79
N LEU A 169 -30.99 8.85 4.15
CA LEU A 169 -31.08 10.17 3.51
C LEU A 169 -31.47 10.09 2.03
N THR A 170 -31.90 8.93 1.54
CA THR A 170 -32.34 8.77 0.13
C THR A 170 -33.66 9.45 -0.25
N PRO A 171 -34.60 9.78 0.66
CA PRO A 171 -35.76 10.61 0.33
C PRO A 171 -35.33 12.02 -0.10
N ARG A 172 -35.68 12.42 -1.33
CA ARG A 172 -35.44 13.77 -1.84
C ARG A 172 -36.64 14.68 -1.52
N PRO A 173 -36.41 15.89 -0.98
CA PRO A 173 -37.37 16.99 -0.97
C PRO A 173 -38.13 17.20 -2.28
N ALA A 174 -39.45 17.32 -2.15
CA ALA A 174 -40.37 17.51 -3.27
C ALA A 174 -40.49 18.98 -3.71
N THR A 175 -40.02 19.91 -2.89
CA THR A 175 -40.19 21.37 -3.03
C THR A 175 -38.89 22.13 -3.31
N ASP A 176 -37.73 21.50 -3.14
CA ASP A 176 -36.42 22.13 -3.30
C ASP A 176 -35.63 21.51 -4.48
N PRO A 177 -35.25 22.28 -5.51
CA PRO A 177 -34.38 21.81 -6.60
C PRO A 177 -32.98 21.38 -6.14
N ASP A 178 -32.39 22.05 -5.16
CA ASP A 178 -31.03 21.83 -4.67
C ASP A 178 -31.00 20.98 -3.39
N GLY A 179 -32.08 21.00 -2.62
CA GLY A 179 -32.17 20.41 -1.29
C GLY A 179 -32.10 18.89 -1.26
N GLN A 180 -31.09 18.38 -0.56
CA GLN A 180 -31.15 17.10 0.15
C GLN A 180 -30.80 17.32 1.63
N MET A 181 -31.28 16.42 2.48
CA MET A 181 -31.42 16.67 3.92
C MET A 181 -30.07 16.87 4.63
N ARG A 182 -30.05 17.81 5.59
CA ARG A 182 -28.90 18.08 6.46
C ARG A 182 -29.16 17.57 7.88
N SER A 183 -28.40 16.55 8.31
CA SER A 183 -28.48 16.04 9.68
C SER A 183 -27.38 16.68 10.54
N THR A 184 -27.73 17.68 11.34
CA THR A 184 -26.76 18.44 12.16
C THR A 184 -26.83 17.97 13.61
N SER A 185 -26.00 17.01 14.04
CA SER A 185 -25.88 16.72 15.48
C SER A 185 -24.82 17.60 16.13
N GLY A 186 -25.23 18.39 17.11
CA GLY A 186 -24.36 19.15 17.97
C GLY A 186 -23.87 18.29 19.13
N THR A 187 -22.56 18.29 19.38
CA THR A 187 -21.91 17.81 20.61
C THR A 187 -21.96 16.32 20.95
N MET A 188 -22.54 15.43 20.12
CA MET A 188 -22.50 13.98 20.33
C MET A 188 -21.60 13.22 19.33
N GLY A 189 -20.78 12.30 19.84
CA GLY A 189 -20.00 11.35 19.04
C GLY A 189 -20.76 10.04 18.81
N ILE A 190 -20.27 9.20 17.88
CA ILE A 190 -20.80 7.85 17.64
C ILE A 190 -19.88 6.76 18.19
N GLY A 191 -20.46 5.73 18.81
CA GLY A 191 -19.77 4.56 19.36
C GLY A 191 -20.35 3.25 18.82
N VAL A 192 -19.73 2.64 17.81
CA VAL A 192 -20.23 1.42 17.15
C VAL A 192 -19.53 0.17 17.72
N GLY A 193 -20.30 -0.77 18.26
CA GLY A 193 -19.78 -2.04 18.77
C GLY A 193 -18.91 -1.89 20.02
N MET A 194 -19.40 -1.20 21.04
CA MET A 194 -18.61 -0.77 22.20
C MET A 194 -18.63 -1.79 23.36
N GLY A 195 -17.45 -2.23 23.80
CA GLY A 195 -17.29 -3.18 24.92
C GLY A 195 -17.29 -4.66 24.51
N ALA A 196 -16.81 -5.51 25.42
CA ALA A 196 -16.50 -6.91 25.15
C ALA A 196 -17.71 -7.70 24.61
N GLY A 197 -17.54 -8.30 23.43
CA GLY A 197 -18.56 -9.14 22.78
C GLY A 197 -19.71 -8.37 22.12
N SER A 198 -19.75 -7.03 22.23
CA SER A 198 -20.71 -6.19 21.52
C SER A 198 -20.55 -6.30 20.01
N LYS A 199 -21.66 -6.13 19.28
CA LYS A 199 -21.67 -6.06 17.82
C LYS A 199 -22.46 -4.83 17.38
N GLY A 200 -21.83 -3.97 16.57
CA GLY A 200 -22.47 -2.79 16.01
C GLY A 200 -22.40 -2.77 14.48
N ALA A 201 -23.50 -2.42 13.84
CA ALA A 201 -23.54 -2.09 12.42
C ALA A 201 -24.27 -0.75 12.26
N ALA A 202 -23.55 0.28 11.82
CA ALA A 202 -24.12 1.58 11.48
C ALA A 202 -24.05 1.78 9.97
N THR A 203 -25.11 2.31 9.36
CA THR A 203 -25.14 2.68 7.95
C THR A 203 -25.75 4.06 7.79
N ILE A 204 -25.05 4.92 7.05
CA ILE A 204 -25.56 6.20 6.56
C ILE A 204 -25.70 6.04 5.04
N LEU A 205 -26.95 6.09 4.57
CA LEU A 205 -27.32 5.83 3.19
C LEU A 205 -27.82 7.12 2.55
N GLY A 206 -27.39 7.42 1.32
CA GLY A 206 -27.81 8.58 0.53
C GLY A 206 -27.76 8.29 -0.97
N THR A 207 -28.08 9.28 -1.80
CA THR A 207 -28.24 9.09 -3.26
C THR A 207 -26.94 8.96 -4.06
N GLY A 208 -25.78 9.17 -3.44
CA GLY A 208 -24.55 9.58 -4.12
C GLY A 208 -24.48 11.11 -4.18
N LYS A 209 -23.26 11.66 -4.15
CA LYS A 209 -22.99 13.10 -4.11
C LYS A 209 -22.60 13.68 -5.48
N THR A 210 -23.01 14.92 -5.79
CA THR A 210 -22.62 15.69 -6.99
C THR A 210 -21.26 16.42 -6.83
N PRO A 211 -20.73 17.16 -7.83
CA PRO A 211 -19.51 17.97 -7.64
C PRO A 211 -19.73 19.11 -6.64
N GLU A 212 -20.90 19.75 -6.65
CA GLU A 212 -21.29 20.81 -5.71
C GLU A 212 -21.40 20.30 -4.27
N GLU A 213 -21.57 18.98 -4.12
CA GLU A 213 -21.70 18.30 -2.84
C GLU A 213 -20.41 17.63 -2.33
N MET A 214 -19.26 17.82 -2.99
CA MET A 214 -17.98 17.22 -2.53
C MET A 214 -17.55 17.66 -1.13
N SER A 215 -18.12 18.75 -0.60
CA SER A 215 -17.86 19.18 0.77
C SER A 215 -18.39 18.16 1.81
N PRO A 216 -17.72 18.00 2.97
CA PRO A 216 -18.34 17.40 4.14
C PRO A 216 -19.61 18.17 4.57
N TYR A 217 -19.73 19.44 4.18
CA TYR A 217 -20.77 20.39 4.59
C TYR A 217 -21.96 20.53 3.62
N SER A 218 -22.06 19.69 2.58
CA SER A 218 -23.13 19.76 1.58
C SER A 218 -24.49 19.27 2.09
N TYR A 219 -25.50 19.35 1.23
CA TYR A 219 -26.70 18.52 1.27
C TYR A 219 -26.33 17.01 1.33
N ASN A 220 -27.24 16.16 1.83
CA ASN A 220 -27.00 14.72 2.04
C ASN A 220 -25.72 14.49 2.87
N SER A 221 -25.67 15.14 4.05
CA SER A 221 -24.58 15.02 5.02
C SER A 221 -25.08 14.87 6.45
N VAL A 222 -24.27 14.18 7.24
CA VAL A 222 -24.42 14.00 8.68
C VAL A 222 -23.22 14.63 9.37
N PHE A 223 -23.47 15.54 10.31
CA PHE A 223 -22.46 16.02 11.25
C PHE A 223 -22.61 15.28 12.56
N MET A 224 -21.50 14.76 13.08
CA MET A 224 -21.35 14.26 14.43
C MET A 224 -20.00 14.76 14.99
N GLY A 225 -19.80 14.65 16.29
CA GLY A 225 -18.55 15.05 16.94
C GLY A 225 -18.77 15.77 18.24
N SER A 226 -17.74 15.77 19.08
CA SER A 226 -17.80 16.31 20.43
C SER A 226 -16.41 16.68 20.91
N ALA A 227 -16.20 17.94 21.28
CA ALA A 227 -14.90 18.47 21.70
C ALA A 227 -14.19 17.67 22.80
N TYR A 228 -14.93 16.83 23.54
CA TYR A 228 -14.44 16.05 24.67
C TYR A 228 -14.33 14.54 24.42
N GLN A 229 -14.79 13.99 23.28
CA GLN A 229 -14.73 12.54 23.00
C GLN A 229 -14.61 12.18 21.50
N ALA A 230 -13.66 11.29 21.21
CA ALA A 230 -13.46 10.66 19.91
C ALA A 230 -14.68 9.84 19.44
N SER A 231 -15.10 10.01 18.19
CA SER A 231 -16.01 9.04 17.56
C SER A 231 -15.29 7.72 17.31
N THR A 232 -15.85 6.61 17.79
CA THR A 232 -15.17 5.31 17.89
C THR A 232 -15.94 4.21 17.15
N VAL A 233 -15.29 3.54 16.19
CA VAL A 233 -15.89 2.44 15.42
C VAL A 233 -15.17 1.13 15.73
N GLY A 234 -15.92 0.17 16.26
CA GLY A 234 -15.45 -1.17 16.58
C GLY A 234 -14.65 -1.23 17.86
N GLY A 235 -15.34 -1.08 18.97
CA GLY A 235 -14.81 -1.28 20.31
C GLY A 235 -13.94 -0.14 20.81
N GLY A 236 -14.29 0.37 21.99
CA GLY A 236 -13.37 0.20 23.11
C GLY A 236 -13.53 -1.22 23.70
N SER A 237 -12.47 -1.82 24.22
CA SER A 237 -12.51 -3.00 25.11
C SER A 237 -13.16 -4.29 24.55
N GLY A 238 -12.89 -4.67 23.30
CA GLY A 238 -13.16 -6.02 22.78
C GLY A 238 -14.50 -6.22 22.05
N GLY A 239 -15.03 -5.16 21.44
CA GLY A 239 -16.25 -5.20 20.62
C GLY A 239 -15.97 -5.18 19.12
N THR A 240 -16.96 -5.53 18.30
CA THR A 240 -16.88 -5.51 16.84
C THR A 240 -17.85 -4.48 16.26
N GLY A 241 -17.39 -3.60 15.37
CA GLY A 241 -18.22 -2.53 14.80
C GLY A 241 -17.90 -2.26 13.34
N ASN A 242 -18.93 -2.12 12.50
CA ASN A 242 -18.81 -1.60 11.13
C ASN A 242 -19.61 -0.31 10.95
N LEU A 243 -19.03 0.67 10.28
CA LEU A 243 -19.68 1.91 9.86
C LEU A 243 -19.63 2.04 8.33
N THR A 244 -20.78 1.98 7.68
CA THR A 244 -20.91 2.07 6.22
C THR A 244 -21.44 3.45 5.81
N ILE A 245 -20.71 4.14 4.94
CA ILE A 245 -21.09 5.45 4.36
C ILE A 245 -21.34 5.22 2.87
N ASN A 246 -22.61 5.17 2.47
CA ASN A 246 -23.05 4.66 1.17
C ASN A 246 -23.84 5.73 0.41
N GLY A 247 -23.17 6.50 -0.44
CA GLY A 247 -23.77 7.62 -1.16
C GLY A 247 -24.17 8.82 -0.29
N ALA A 248 -23.63 8.93 0.92
CA ALA A 248 -23.87 10.03 1.86
C ALA A 248 -22.56 10.69 2.31
N GLY A 249 -22.66 11.84 2.97
CA GLY A 249 -21.56 12.44 3.73
C GLY A 249 -21.63 12.13 5.23
N LEU A 250 -20.49 11.84 5.85
CA LEU A 250 -20.30 11.90 7.30
C LEU A 250 -19.12 12.82 7.63
N THR A 251 -19.36 13.75 8.54
CA THR A 251 -18.37 14.70 9.07
C THR A 251 -18.24 14.46 10.57
N LEU A 252 -17.03 14.14 11.03
CA LEU A 252 -16.68 13.91 12.43
C LEU A 252 -15.82 15.06 12.92
N LEU A 253 -16.43 15.97 13.68
CA LEU A 253 -15.77 17.14 14.26
C LEU A 253 -14.89 16.74 15.45
N THR A 254 -13.91 17.59 15.76
CA THR A 254 -12.83 17.35 16.73
C THR A 254 -13.30 16.85 18.08
N GLY A 255 -12.48 16.00 18.69
CA GLY A 255 -12.66 15.55 20.07
C GLY A 255 -11.33 15.21 20.72
N ASP A 256 -11.03 15.76 21.89
CA ASP A 256 -9.81 15.42 22.60
C ASP A 256 -9.91 13.99 23.18
N PRO A 257 -8.86 13.14 23.06
CA PRO A 257 -7.53 13.43 22.50
C PRO A 257 -7.31 12.91 21.05
N ASN A 258 -8.35 12.48 20.33
CA ASN A 258 -8.25 12.01 18.94
C ASN A 258 -9.58 12.24 18.21
N ASP A 259 -9.58 12.77 16.99
CA ASP A 259 -10.83 13.11 16.27
C ASP A 259 -11.71 11.89 15.96
N PHE A 260 -11.08 10.78 15.59
CA PHE A 260 -11.73 9.57 15.09
C PHE A 260 -10.87 8.36 15.39
N VAL A 261 -11.46 7.26 15.89
CA VAL A 261 -10.74 6.01 16.16
C VAL A 261 -11.47 4.81 15.60
N VAL A 262 -10.75 3.96 14.87
CA VAL A 262 -11.26 2.67 14.35
C VAL A 262 -10.49 1.54 15.01
N GLY A 263 -11.18 0.66 15.75
CA GLY A 263 -10.57 -0.48 16.45
C GLY A 263 -9.74 -0.08 17.67
N ASP A 264 -10.37 0.29 18.80
CA ASP A 264 -9.66 0.69 20.02
C ASP A 264 -9.61 -0.38 21.11
N GLY A 265 -8.41 -0.77 21.51
CA GLY A 265 -8.18 -1.63 22.67
C GLY A 265 -8.16 -3.13 22.35
N PRO A 266 -7.69 -3.97 23.29
CA PRO A 266 -7.37 -5.37 23.01
C PRO A 266 -8.59 -6.19 22.56
N GLY A 267 -8.48 -6.80 21.38
CA GLY A 267 -9.52 -7.66 20.80
C GLY A 267 -10.68 -6.90 20.15
N SER A 268 -10.64 -5.57 20.13
CA SER A 268 -11.58 -4.74 19.38
C SER A 268 -11.35 -4.85 17.87
N VAL A 269 -12.42 -4.82 17.07
CA VAL A 269 -12.36 -4.90 15.60
C VAL A 269 -13.29 -3.85 14.99
N GLY A 270 -12.70 -2.86 14.32
CA GLY A 270 -13.41 -1.78 13.63
C GLY A 270 -13.22 -1.81 12.13
N ALA A 271 -14.33 -1.61 11.41
CA ALA A 271 -14.34 -1.44 9.96
C ALA A 271 -15.12 -0.16 9.58
N VAL A 272 -14.67 0.51 8.52
CA VAL A 272 -15.35 1.67 7.93
C VAL A 272 -15.33 1.52 6.41
N ASP A 273 -16.52 1.42 5.82
CA ASP A 273 -16.72 1.19 4.38
C ASP A 273 -17.28 2.44 3.71
N ILE A 274 -16.52 3.07 2.81
CA ILE A 274 -16.98 4.25 2.05
C ILE A 274 -17.31 3.80 0.63
N LEU A 275 -18.58 3.94 0.23
CA LEU A 275 -19.20 3.32 -0.94
C LEU A 275 -20.03 4.32 -1.77
N LYS A 276 -20.11 4.07 -3.09
CA LYS A 276 -20.96 4.76 -4.08
C LYS A 276 -20.92 6.29 -3.97
N SER A 277 -19.75 6.87 -4.20
CA SER A 277 -19.51 8.31 -4.08
C SER A 277 -19.72 8.88 -2.67
N GLY A 278 -19.63 8.03 -1.64
CA GLY A 278 -19.67 8.42 -0.23
C GLY A 278 -18.48 9.29 0.18
N LYS A 279 -18.64 10.09 1.24
CA LYS A 279 -17.63 11.02 1.75
C LYS A 279 -17.48 10.92 3.27
N LEU A 280 -16.26 10.68 3.76
CA LEU A 280 -15.89 10.83 5.17
C LEU A 280 -15.00 12.07 5.33
N GLY A 281 -15.31 12.91 6.31
CA GLY A 281 -14.39 13.90 6.87
C GLY A 281 -14.19 13.64 8.36
N ALA A 282 -12.95 13.68 8.83
CA ALA A 282 -12.59 13.61 10.25
C ALA A 282 -11.63 14.76 10.60
N GLY A 283 -11.93 15.44 11.71
CA GLY A 283 -11.25 16.66 12.13
C GLY A 283 -11.99 17.94 11.70
N ALA A 284 -11.70 19.03 12.39
CA ALA A 284 -12.44 20.29 12.27
C ALA A 284 -11.69 21.32 11.40
N PRO A 285 -12.31 21.86 10.33
CA PRO A 285 -11.78 22.99 9.58
C PRO A 285 -12.19 24.36 10.18
N VAL A 286 -12.74 24.38 11.41
CA VAL A 286 -13.40 25.55 12.01
C VAL A 286 -12.62 26.15 13.19
N ASN A 287 -12.94 27.41 13.46
CA ASN A 287 -12.29 28.38 14.35
C ASN A 287 -12.34 28.11 15.87
N SER A 288 -12.30 26.85 16.34
CA SER A 288 -12.30 26.53 17.77
C SER A 288 -10.93 26.80 18.43
N LEU A 289 -10.68 28.05 18.81
CA LEU A 289 -9.42 28.64 19.31
C LEU A 289 -8.76 28.01 20.56
N SER A 290 -9.17 26.83 21.07
CA SER A 290 -8.74 26.36 22.40
C SER A 290 -8.73 24.84 22.68
N TYR A 291 -8.94 23.95 21.68
CA TYR A 291 -8.91 22.49 21.88
C TYR A 291 -7.66 21.83 21.24
N GLY A 292 -7.40 20.56 21.56
CA GLY A 292 -6.07 19.93 21.48
C GLY A 292 -5.30 20.08 20.16
N LYS A 293 -4.01 20.43 20.26
CA LYS A 293 -3.12 20.63 19.09
C LYS A 293 -2.70 19.33 18.38
N ASP A 294 -2.89 18.17 19.02
CA ASP A 294 -2.26 16.91 18.65
C ASP A 294 -3.27 15.80 18.27
N SER A 295 -4.57 16.15 18.17
CA SER A 295 -5.70 15.21 18.04
C SER A 295 -5.83 14.61 16.62
N GLN A 296 -4.94 13.67 16.25
CA GLN A 296 -5.04 12.94 14.97
C GLN A 296 -6.22 11.95 14.91
N SER A 297 -6.60 11.53 13.70
CA SER A 297 -7.40 10.31 13.51
C SER A 297 -6.52 9.05 13.68
N ILE A 298 -7.08 7.94 14.18
CA ILE A 298 -6.32 6.70 14.42
C ILE A 298 -7.05 5.47 13.84
N ILE A 299 -6.33 4.66 13.08
CA ILE A 299 -6.80 3.38 12.56
C ILE A 299 -5.99 2.27 13.20
N GLY A 300 -6.60 1.44 14.05
CA GLY A 300 -5.98 0.36 14.82
C GLY A 300 -5.20 0.86 16.03
N ASN A 301 -5.88 1.00 17.18
CA ASN A 301 -5.35 1.63 18.38
C ASN A 301 -5.31 0.68 19.59
N ASN A 302 -4.34 0.84 20.50
CA ASN A 302 -4.29 0.13 21.80
C ASN A 302 -4.41 -1.41 21.72
N LYS A 303 -3.89 -2.05 20.67
CA LYS A 303 -4.03 -3.50 20.35
C LYS A 303 -5.40 -3.94 19.81
N GLY A 304 -6.20 -2.99 19.34
CA GLY A 304 -7.35 -3.23 18.48
C GLY A 304 -6.94 -3.35 17.00
N ILE A 305 -7.85 -3.88 16.19
CA ILE A 305 -7.71 -3.99 14.74
C ILE A 305 -8.66 -2.98 14.10
N GLY A 306 -8.13 -2.07 13.29
CA GLY A 306 -8.92 -1.06 12.58
C GLY A 306 -8.69 -1.11 11.07
N THR A 307 -9.76 -1.01 10.29
CA THR A 307 -9.70 -0.92 8.83
C THR A 307 -10.59 0.21 8.31
N VAL A 308 -10.06 1.06 7.43
CA VAL A 308 -10.85 2.02 6.64
C VAL A 308 -10.64 1.71 5.17
N THR A 309 -11.74 1.44 4.45
CA THR A 309 -11.71 1.10 3.02
C THR A 309 -12.43 2.17 2.22
N VAL A 310 -11.69 2.86 1.35
CA VAL A 310 -12.24 3.71 0.31
C VAL A 310 -12.45 2.82 -0.91
N HIS A 311 -13.68 2.33 -1.11
CA HIS A 311 -13.97 1.29 -2.10
C HIS A 311 -13.87 1.79 -3.54
N ASP A 312 -13.86 0.84 -4.48
CA ASP A 312 -13.86 1.13 -5.92
C ASP A 312 -15.05 2.01 -6.32
N ASP A 313 -14.76 3.09 -7.04
CA ASP A 313 -15.72 4.00 -7.65
C ASP A 313 -15.18 4.54 -8.99
N ALA A 314 -14.35 3.75 -9.69
CA ALA A 314 -13.59 4.19 -10.86
C ALA A 314 -14.45 4.63 -12.08
N THR A 315 -15.77 4.41 -12.03
CA THR A 315 -16.74 4.88 -13.02
C THR A 315 -17.52 6.12 -12.59
N SER A 316 -17.39 6.58 -11.34
CA SER A 316 -18.03 7.80 -10.85
C SER A 316 -17.19 9.04 -11.14
N ALA A 317 -17.87 10.14 -11.43
CA ALA A 317 -17.23 11.47 -11.49
C ALA A 317 -16.89 12.02 -10.08
N PHE A 318 -17.49 11.47 -9.01
CA PHE A 318 -17.42 11.99 -7.64
C PHE A 318 -16.95 10.91 -6.65
N PRO A 319 -15.76 10.33 -6.84
CA PRO A 319 -15.34 9.08 -6.20
C PRO A 319 -15.47 9.05 -4.68
N ASN A 320 -15.55 7.83 -4.12
CA ASN A 320 -15.43 7.58 -2.68
C ASN A 320 -14.23 8.34 -2.08
N GLN A 321 -14.41 9.02 -0.96
CA GLN A 321 -13.37 9.87 -0.38
C GLN A 321 -13.31 9.81 1.16
N ALA A 322 -12.09 9.72 1.71
CA ALA A 322 -11.81 9.90 3.13
C ALA A 322 -10.85 11.09 3.35
N ASN A 323 -11.23 12.09 4.14
CA ASN A 323 -10.41 13.25 4.47
C ASN A 323 -10.09 13.25 5.98
N PHE A 324 -8.84 12.95 6.34
CA PHE A 324 -8.32 13.08 7.71
C PHE A 324 -7.63 14.45 7.82
N ILE A 325 -8.39 15.47 8.25
CA ILE A 325 -7.99 16.87 8.10
C ILE A 325 -6.85 17.23 9.07
N SER A 326 -6.93 16.75 10.31
CA SER A 326 -5.93 16.93 11.37
C SER A 326 -4.72 15.98 11.26
N GLY A 327 -4.74 15.06 10.29
CA GLY A 327 -3.77 13.97 10.11
C GLY A 327 -4.27 12.61 10.58
N VAL A 328 -3.55 11.55 10.22
CA VAL A 328 -3.92 10.17 10.57
C VAL A 328 -2.73 9.28 10.93
N THR A 329 -2.86 8.54 12.03
CA THR A 329 -1.98 7.45 12.42
C THR A 329 -2.62 6.10 12.08
N VAL A 330 -1.90 5.27 11.33
CA VAL A 330 -2.32 3.90 10.98
C VAL A 330 -1.43 2.91 11.74
N GLY A 331 -2.00 2.21 12.72
CA GLY A 331 -1.29 1.38 13.69
C GLY A 331 -0.71 2.19 14.85
N ASN A 332 -1.34 2.13 16.03
CA ASN A 332 -0.94 2.88 17.23
C ASN A 332 -1.06 2.06 18.52
N LYS A 333 -0.14 2.26 19.47
CA LYS A 333 -0.14 1.66 20.82
C LYS A 333 -0.27 0.12 20.77
N GLY A 334 0.51 -0.50 19.88
CA GLY A 334 0.46 -1.93 19.58
C GLY A 334 -0.79 -2.40 18.81
N GLY A 335 -1.55 -1.49 18.21
CA GLY A 335 -2.71 -1.78 17.34
C GLY A 335 -2.34 -2.06 15.88
N ASN A 336 -3.27 -2.69 15.17
CA ASN A 336 -3.11 -3.09 13.78
C ASN A 336 -4.05 -2.26 12.90
N GLY A 337 -3.50 -1.39 12.06
CA GLY A 337 -4.25 -0.47 11.20
C GLY A 337 -4.12 -0.79 9.71
N ALA A 338 -5.22 -0.68 8.97
CA ALA A 338 -5.23 -0.69 7.50
C ALA A 338 -6.02 0.50 6.93
N LEU A 339 -5.41 1.26 6.02
CA LEU A 339 -6.10 2.22 5.15
C LEU A 339 -5.95 1.75 3.70
N ASP A 340 -7.02 1.21 3.14
CA ASP A 340 -7.04 0.64 1.79
C ASP A 340 -7.83 1.57 0.85
N VAL A 341 -7.13 2.20 -0.11
CA VAL A 341 -7.70 3.07 -1.14
C VAL A 341 -7.74 2.30 -2.45
N LEU A 342 -8.96 1.98 -2.92
CA LEU A 342 -9.20 1.18 -4.12
C LEU A 342 -9.49 2.06 -5.36
N SER A 343 -9.71 1.44 -6.51
CA SER A 343 -9.73 2.09 -7.83
C SER A 343 -10.68 3.30 -7.90
N GLY A 344 -10.21 4.43 -8.43
CA GLY A 344 -10.92 5.72 -8.42
C GLY A 344 -11.02 6.43 -7.06
N GLY A 345 -10.97 5.68 -5.95
CA GLY A 345 -11.12 6.18 -4.59
C GLY A 345 -10.01 7.14 -4.15
N LYS A 346 -10.34 8.05 -3.22
CA LYS A 346 -9.43 9.09 -2.74
C LYS A 346 -9.28 9.10 -1.22
N ALA A 347 -8.06 9.30 -0.74
CA ALA A 347 -7.79 9.62 0.66
C ALA A 347 -6.95 10.90 0.75
N TYR A 348 -7.20 11.70 1.79
CA TYR A 348 -6.44 12.88 2.13
C TYR A 348 -5.99 12.82 3.59
N ALA A 349 -4.74 13.22 3.82
CA ALA A 349 -4.15 13.37 5.15
C ALA A 349 -3.51 14.76 5.22
N GLY A 350 -4.07 15.63 6.05
CA GLY A 350 -3.53 16.98 6.33
C GLY A 350 -2.65 17.01 7.58
N SER A 351 -2.08 18.17 7.90
CA SER A 351 -1.53 18.44 9.24
C SER A 351 -2.37 19.49 9.96
N ASN A 352 -2.48 19.39 11.29
CA ASN A 352 -3.41 20.18 12.10
C ASN A 352 -3.26 21.71 11.97
N PHE A 353 -4.34 22.44 12.21
CA PHE A 353 -4.43 23.90 12.03
C PHE A 353 -3.81 24.68 13.20
N ASP A 354 -2.85 25.55 12.91
CA ASP A 354 -2.53 26.70 13.76
C ASP A 354 -3.05 27.99 13.13
N MET A 355 -4.01 28.67 13.76
CA MET A 355 -4.60 29.89 13.20
C MET A 355 -3.63 31.08 13.21
N PRO A 356 -3.65 31.97 12.19
CA PRO A 356 -2.80 33.15 12.13
C PRO A 356 -3.24 34.20 13.15
N GLY A 357 -2.83 34.00 14.41
CA GLY A 357 -3.17 34.88 15.55
C GLY A 357 -2.30 34.64 16.78
N SER A 358 -1.81 33.42 16.99
CA SER A 358 -0.71 33.17 17.94
C SER A 358 0.59 33.74 17.37
N GLY A 359 1.05 34.89 17.88
CA GLY A 359 2.26 35.62 17.45
C GLY A 359 3.59 34.93 17.77
N SER A 360 3.69 33.62 17.54
CA SER A 360 4.93 32.85 17.65
C SER A 360 5.83 33.14 16.45
N SER A 361 7.03 33.66 16.71
CA SER A 361 8.12 33.73 15.73
C SER A 361 8.90 32.41 15.60
N VAL A 362 8.47 31.35 16.29
CA VAL A 362 9.04 30.00 16.21
C VAL A 362 8.19 29.16 15.27
N CYS A 363 8.82 28.65 14.21
CA CYS A 363 8.24 27.65 13.30
C CYS A 363 7.99 26.35 14.09
N PRO A 364 6.74 25.94 14.36
CA PRO A 364 6.48 24.75 15.15
C PRO A 364 6.80 23.50 14.33
N LYS A 365 7.45 22.51 14.95
CA LYS A 365 7.43 21.16 14.38
C LYS A 365 6.06 20.55 14.68
N HIS A 366 5.24 20.41 13.65
CA HIS A 366 3.98 19.68 13.72
C HIS A 366 4.22 18.16 13.56
N ASP A 367 3.25 17.37 14.01
CA ASP A 367 3.22 15.93 13.75
C ASP A 367 3.02 15.63 12.25
N PRO A 368 3.51 14.47 11.77
CA PRO A 368 3.39 14.09 10.37
C PRO A 368 1.93 13.93 9.97
N ALA A 369 1.58 14.42 8.77
CA ALA A 369 0.22 14.32 8.24
C ALA A 369 -0.24 12.85 8.12
N LEU A 370 0.68 11.95 7.80
CA LEU A 370 0.47 10.50 7.81
C LEU A 370 1.56 9.78 8.63
N GLN A 371 1.17 9.07 9.69
CA GLN A 371 2.03 8.15 10.42
C GLN A 371 1.62 6.69 10.17
N ILE A 372 2.58 5.80 9.92
CA ILE A 372 2.36 4.37 9.66
C ILE A 372 3.23 3.54 10.61
N SER A 373 2.58 2.84 11.55
CA SER A 373 3.16 2.35 12.81
C SER A 373 3.78 3.47 13.64
N SER A 374 3.12 3.88 14.73
CA SER A 374 3.71 4.85 15.69
C SER A 374 4.71 4.22 16.66
N ASP A 375 4.67 2.90 16.86
CA ASP A 375 5.52 2.17 17.80
C ASP A 375 5.96 0.77 17.28
N SER A 376 6.91 0.14 17.98
CA SER A 376 7.51 -1.14 17.58
C SER A 376 6.69 -2.40 17.90
N LEU A 377 5.48 -2.26 18.42
CA LEU A 377 4.49 -3.31 18.60
C LEU A 377 3.31 -3.17 17.62
N SER A 378 3.11 -1.97 17.06
CA SER A 378 2.04 -1.65 16.11
C SER A 378 2.35 -2.12 14.68
N THR A 379 1.31 -2.37 13.88
CA THR A 379 1.47 -2.62 12.44
C THR A 379 0.50 -1.76 11.64
N GLY A 380 1.01 -0.75 10.93
CA GLY A 380 0.25 0.03 9.97
C GLY A 380 0.47 -0.40 8.53
N VAL A 381 -0.59 -0.51 7.73
CA VAL A 381 -0.48 -0.64 6.27
C VAL A 381 -1.38 0.37 5.59
N VAL A 382 -0.83 1.12 4.63
CA VAL A 382 -1.58 2.02 3.75
C VAL A 382 -1.40 1.55 2.31
N ARG A 383 -2.49 1.25 1.61
CA ARG A 383 -2.47 0.82 0.21
C ARG A 383 -3.19 1.79 -0.68
N VAL A 384 -2.62 2.04 -1.85
CA VAL A 384 -3.25 2.78 -2.96
C VAL A 384 -3.21 1.86 -4.18
N THR A 385 -4.39 1.43 -4.64
CA THR A 385 -4.56 0.29 -5.54
C THR A 385 -5.60 0.57 -6.62
N GLY A 386 -5.20 0.48 -7.89
CA GLY A 386 -6.11 0.62 -9.02
C GLY A 386 -6.04 1.99 -9.70
N ALA A 387 -6.52 2.06 -10.94
CA ALA A 387 -6.47 3.26 -11.76
C ALA A 387 -7.24 4.43 -11.11
N ALA A 388 -6.68 5.64 -11.21
CA ALA A 388 -7.20 6.86 -10.59
C ALA A 388 -7.36 6.85 -9.05
N SER A 389 -6.94 5.79 -8.35
CA SER A 389 -6.88 5.80 -6.89
C SER A 389 -5.77 6.74 -6.39
N GLN A 390 -6.07 7.56 -5.38
CA GLN A 390 -5.16 8.63 -4.92
C GLN A 390 -5.09 8.72 -3.40
N LEU A 391 -3.87 8.75 -2.86
CA LEU A 391 -3.59 9.22 -1.49
C LEU A 391 -2.88 10.56 -1.58
N LEU A 392 -3.41 11.57 -0.90
CA LEU A 392 -2.99 12.95 -0.97
C LEU A 392 -2.53 13.40 0.43
N VAL A 393 -1.21 13.48 0.64
CA VAL A 393 -0.60 13.87 1.91
C VAL A 393 -0.07 15.29 1.80
N ALA A 394 -0.60 16.20 2.63
CA ALA A 394 -0.26 17.61 2.59
C ALA A 394 -0.08 18.19 4.00
N GLY A 395 0.67 19.29 4.10
CA GLY A 395 0.80 20.04 5.34
C GLY A 395 -0.33 21.03 5.53
N LYS A 396 -0.08 22.04 6.36
CA LYS A 396 -1.03 23.08 6.76
C LYS A 396 -1.78 23.70 5.57
N MET A 397 -3.11 23.63 5.63
CA MET A 397 -3.98 24.26 4.64
C MET A 397 -4.04 25.78 4.86
N GLY A 398 -3.62 26.54 3.85
CA GLY A 398 -3.62 28.01 3.87
C GLY A 398 -5.00 28.58 3.51
N ILE A 399 -5.88 28.76 4.50
CA ILE A 399 -7.13 29.50 4.30
C ILE A 399 -6.78 30.99 4.12
N PRO A 400 -7.13 31.65 2.99
CA PRO A 400 -7.01 33.11 2.90
C PRO A 400 -7.95 33.77 3.92
N SER A 401 -7.54 34.91 4.48
CA SER A 401 -8.32 35.62 5.50
C SER A 401 -9.76 35.88 5.04
N TYR A 402 -10.72 35.49 5.87
CA TYR A 402 -12.16 35.49 5.56
C TYR A 402 -12.70 36.94 5.51
N ASP A 403 -12.52 37.60 4.37
CA ASP A 403 -13.16 38.88 4.08
C ASP A 403 -14.62 38.62 3.68
N TYR A 404 -15.55 39.19 4.45
CA TYR A 404 -17.00 39.09 4.20
C TYR A 404 -17.48 40.04 3.10
N SER A 405 -16.62 40.91 2.55
CA SER A 405 -16.96 41.73 1.40
C SER A 405 -16.91 40.91 0.10
N ASN A 406 -17.88 41.12 -0.79
CA ASN A 406 -18.08 40.36 -2.04
C ASN A 406 -16.99 40.60 -3.12
N THR A 407 -15.81 41.08 -2.76
CA THR A 407 -14.63 41.00 -3.64
C THR A 407 -14.12 39.57 -3.68
N PRO A 408 -13.93 38.96 -4.87
CA PRO A 408 -13.30 37.64 -4.95
C PRO A 408 -11.88 37.73 -4.36
N PRO A 409 -11.47 36.80 -3.47
CA PRO A 409 -10.17 36.88 -2.83
C PRO A 409 -9.07 36.85 -3.89
N THR A 410 -8.29 37.91 -3.96
CA THR A 410 -7.07 37.92 -4.76
C THR A 410 -6.16 36.82 -4.24
N LEU A 411 -5.59 36.01 -5.15
CA LEU A 411 -4.76 34.85 -4.83
C LEU A 411 -3.38 35.25 -4.28
N VAL A 412 -3.37 35.90 -3.11
CA VAL A 412 -2.21 36.19 -2.29
C VAL A 412 -2.05 35.01 -1.33
N ASN A 413 -1.51 33.92 -1.87
CA ASN A 413 -1.34 32.65 -1.18
C ASN A 413 -0.53 32.85 0.14
N PRO A 414 -1.02 32.43 1.31
CA PRO A 414 -0.38 32.73 2.59
C PRO A 414 1.06 32.22 2.66
N SER A 415 1.93 33.10 3.14
CA SER A 415 3.39 32.98 3.05
C SER A 415 3.90 31.65 3.63
N MET A 416 4.41 30.77 2.77
CA MET A 416 4.58 29.34 3.05
C MET A 416 5.72 28.98 4.02
N GLY A 417 5.43 28.08 4.96
CA GLY A 417 6.39 27.49 5.90
C GLY A 417 6.82 26.06 5.57
N GLU A 418 7.96 25.58 6.10
CA GLU A 418 8.28 24.13 6.09
C GLU A 418 7.21 23.29 6.80
N SER A 419 6.59 23.86 7.84
CA SER A 419 5.37 23.38 8.51
C SER A 419 4.17 23.13 7.59
N ASN A 420 4.19 23.63 6.36
CA ASN A 420 3.07 23.57 5.42
C ASN A 420 3.29 22.51 4.33
N ILE A 421 4.42 21.82 4.34
CA ILE A 421 4.71 20.68 3.46
C ILE A 421 4.35 19.39 4.19
N GLY A 422 3.59 18.52 3.53
CA GLY A 422 3.17 17.23 4.06
C GLY A 422 4.35 16.26 4.17
N SER A 423 4.28 15.35 5.14
CA SER A 423 5.27 14.30 5.34
C SER A 423 4.60 12.98 5.68
N VAL A 424 5.28 11.88 5.34
CA VAL A 424 4.91 10.53 5.75
C VAL A 424 6.01 9.99 6.67
N GLU A 425 5.63 9.53 7.86
CA GLU A 425 6.55 8.82 8.78
C GLU A 425 6.15 7.35 8.86
N ILE A 426 7.09 6.46 8.58
CA ILE A 426 6.90 5.00 8.63
C ILE A 426 7.87 4.40 9.65
N SER A 427 7.40 3.53 10.55
CA SER A 427 8.24 2.87 11.56
C SER A 427 8.26 1.34 11.43
N THR A 428 8.74 0.64 12.46
CA THR A 428 8.72 -0.82 12.62
C THR A 428 7.38 -1.44 12.22
N GLY A 429 7.44 -2.47 11.36
CA GLY A 429 6.24 -3.13 10.80
C GLY A 429 5.33 -2.27 9.92
N GLY A 430 5.64 -0.99 9.69
CA GLY A 430 4.83 -0.06 8.91
C GLY A 430 5.09 -0.16 7.40
N ALA A 431 4.03 -0.06 6.59
CA ALA A 431 4.13 -0.17 5.13
C ALA A 431 3.26 0.84 4.36
N LEU A 432 3.84 1.55 3.41
CA LEU A 432 3.14 2.28 2.36
C LEU A 432 3.27 1.52 1.03
N VAL A 433 2.15 1.24 0.36
CA VAL A 433 2.09 0.30 -0.78
C VAL A 433 1.36 0.93 -1.95
N THR A 434 1.96 0.93 -3.14
CA THR A 434 1.32 1.43 -4.37
C THR A 434 1.26 0.34 -5.44
N THR A 435 0.05 0.02 -5.89
CA THR A 435 -0.18 -1.04 -6.89
C THR A 435 -1.18 -0.64 -7.97
N ASP A 436 -1.11 -1.34 -9.10
CA ASP A 436 -2.12 -1.31 -10.17
C ASP A 436 -2.47 0.12 -10.62
N SER A 437 -1.45 0.97 -10.78
CA SER A 437 -1.54 2.40 -11.14
C SER A 437 -2.15 3.36 -10.09
N GLY A 438 -2.24 2.95 -8.83
CA GLY A 438 -2.56 3.86 -7.71
C GLY A 438 -1.44 4.85 -7.40
N LEU A 439 -1.80 6.08 -6.99
CA LEU A 439 -0.90 7.23 -6.90
C LEU A 439 -0.86 7.84 -5.49
N VAL A 440 0.33 7.97 -4.90
CA VAL A 440 0.56 8.77 -3.68
C VAL A 440 1.15 10.12 -4.05
N LYS A 441 0.62 11.22 -3.52
CA LYS A 441 1.24 12.55 -3.57
C LYS A 441 1.59 13.01 -2.17
N VAL A 442 2.81 13.51 -1.98
CA VAL A 442 3.31 14.10 -0.73
C VAL A 442 3.84 15.50 -1.05
N GLY A 443 3.26 16.53 -0.45
CA GLY A 443 3.60 17.91 -0.79
C GLY A 443 2.65 18.96 -0.20
N VAL A 444 2.10 19.84 -1.05
CA VAL A 444 1.29 21.00 -0.61
C VAL A 444 -0.11 20.97 -1.20
N ALA A 445 -1.12 21.33 -0.42
CA ALA A 445 -2.51 21.40 -0.87
C ALA A 445 -2.83 22.79 -1.43
N ASN A 446 -3.08 22.88 -2.74
CA ASN A 446 -3.66 24.07 -3.36
C ASN A 446 -5.18 24.03 -3.19
N LEU A 447 -5.66 24.68 -2.13
CA LEU A 447 -7.08 24.80 -1.82
C LEU A 447 -7.51 26.26 -1.89
N PRO A 448 -7.75 26.81 -3.10
CA PRO A 448 -8.56 28.01 -3.19
C PRO A 448 -9.94 27.67 -2.60
N PRO A 449 -10.48 28.46 -1.64
CA PRO A 449 -11.87 28.34 -1.28
C PRO A 449 -12.70 28.80 -2.49
N VAL A 450 -13.09 27.85 -3.34
CA VAL A 450 -13.98 28.12 -4.47
C VAL A 450 -15.36 28.42 -3.90
N LEU A 451 -15.56 29.68 -3.53
CA LEU A 451 -16.88 30.24 -3.32
C LEU A 451 -17.54 30.28 -4.72
N ILE A 452 -18.27 29.23 -5.10
CA ILE A 452 -19.24 29.41 -6.18
C ILE A 452 -20.27 30.39 -5.64
N PRO A 453 -20.45 31.57 -6.28
CA PRO A 453 -21.55 32.45 -5.93
C PRO A 453 -22.83 31.68 -6.21
N SER A 454 -23.59 31.40 -5.16
CA SER A 454 -24.96 30.93 -5.32
C SER A 454 -25.75 31.94 -6.15
N THR A 455 -26.65 31.45 -7.01
CA THR A 455 -27.61 32.31 -7.71
C THR A 455 -28.63 32.93 -6.76
N ASP A 456 -28.75 32.38 -5.55
CA ASP A 456 -29.47 32.93 -4.40
C ASP A 456 -28.46 33.55 -3.41
N PRO A 457 -28.52 34.87 -3.13
CA PRO A 457 -27.59 35.55 -2.24
C PRO A 457 -27.76 35.20 -0.74
N SER A 458 -28.80 34.45 -0.35
CA SER A 458 -28.99 33.97 1.03
C SER A 458 -28.29 32.64 1.32
N ALA A 459 -28.01 31.83 0.30
CA ALA A 459 -27.44 30.51 0.48
C ALA A 459 -25.97 30.56 0.93
N SER A 460 -25.66 29.80 1.99
CA SER A 460 -24.29 29.67 2.52
C SER A 460 -23.30 29.22 1.42
N PRO A 461 -22.09 29.81 1.35
CA PRO A 461 -21.15 29.53 0.27
C PRO A 461 -20.75 28.04 0.24
N LYS A 462 -20.95 27.40 -0.91
CA LYS A 462 -20.68 25.97 -1.14
C LYS A 462 -19.16 25.72 -1.19
N GLY A 463 -18.53 25.59 -0.01
CA GLY A 463 -17.07 25.48 0.15
C GLY A 463 -16.48 24.15 -0.33
N TYR A 464 -15.72 24.19 -1.44
CA TYR A 464 -15.08 23.03 -2.05
C TYR A 464 -13.77 22.63 -1.36
N TYR A 465 -13.69 21.38 -0.89
CA TYR A 465 -12.42 20.67 -0.67
C TYR A 465 -12.04 19.93 -1.95
N ALA A 466 -11.78 20.69 -3.01
CA ALA A 466 -11.27 20.17 -4.27
C ALA A 466 -9.78 19.86 -4.11
N ASN A 467 -9.44 18.69 -3.54
CA ASN A 467 -8.10 18.31 -3.11
C ASN A 467 -7.06 18.25 -4.26
N GLN A 468 -6.54 19.41 -4.66
CA GLN A 468 -5.42 19.55 -5.59
C GLN A 468 -4.12 19.60 -4.80
N VAL A 469 -3.50 18.45 -4.56
CA VAL A 469 -2.15 18.39 -3.96
C VAL A 469 -1.09 18.41 -5.05
N THR A 470 -0.19 19.38 -4.97
CA THR A 470 1.08 19.37 -5.71
C THR A 470 2.03 18.44 -4.97
N GLY A 471 2.19 17.22 -5.49
CA GLY A 471 3.13 16.23 -4.99
C GLY A 471 4.58 16.58 -5.35
N GLY A 472 5.51 15.73 -4.91
CA GLY A 472 6.95 15.90 -5.18
C GLY A 472 7.65 16.88 -4.25
N LEU A 473 6.93 17.52 -3.32
CA LEU A 473 7.48 18.53 -2.40
C LEU A 473 7.71 17.98 -0.99
N GLY A 474 7.01 16.91 -0.58
CA GLY A 474 7.09 16.37 0.78
C GLY A 474 7.86 15.04 0.89
N PRO A 475 8.62 14.81 1.97
CA PRO A 475 9.44 13.61 2.13
C PRO A 475 8.64 12.42 2.68
N ILE A 476 9.14 11.22 2.39
CA ILE A 476 8.74 9.97 3.05
C ILE A 476 9.91 9.49 3.92
N ASN A 477 9.75 9.63 5.24
CA ASN A 477 10.73 9.20 6.24
C ASN A 477 10.45 7.76 6.68
N ILE A 478 11.46 6.90 6.62
CA ILE A 478 11.34 5.47 6.93
C ILE A 478 12.34 5.09 8.02
N ASN A 479 11.81 4.86 9.23
CA ASN A 479 12.53 4.56 10.45
C ASN A 479 12.55 3.04 10.72
N ASN A 480 13.61 2.58 11.38
CA ASN A 480 13.76 1.19 11.87
C ASN A 480 13.50 0.11 10.78
N ASP A 481 12.32 -0.53 10.90
CA ASP A 481 11.69 -1.56 10.07
C ASP A 481 11.11 -1.18 8.71
N GLY A 482 10.71 0.09 8.59
CA GLY A 482 9.59 0.48 7.73
C GLY A 482 9.81 0.25 6.24
N GLN A 483 8.73 0.27 5.45
CA GLN A 483 8.85 0.05 4.01
C GLN A 483 7.93 0.90 3.14
N VAL A 484 8.46 1.29 1.97
CA VAL A 484 7.69 1.70 0.78
C VAL A 484 7.77 0.57 -0.24
N ALA A 485 6.62 0.17 -0.81
CA ALA A 485 6.54 -0.86 -1.84
C ALA A 485 5.90 -0.34 -3.12
N TYR A 486 6.60 -0.49 -4.24
CA TYR A 486 6.06 -0.37 -5.58
C TYR A 486 5.74 -1.79 -6.10
N GLY A 487 4.46 -2.06 -6.34
CA GLY A 487 3.97 -3.43 -6.46
C GLY A 487 3.72 -4.06 -5.09
N SER A 488 3.90 -5.37 -4.98
CA SER A 488 3.49 -6.15 -3.80
C SER A 488 4.34 -5.81 -2.57
N GLU A 489 3.70 -5.62 -1.42
CA GLU A 489 4.40 -5.54 -0.13
C GLU A 489 4.93 -6.91 0.30
N ASN A 490 4.28 -7.98 -0.15
CA ASN A 490 4.70 -9.36 0.05
C ASN A 490 5.82 -9.74 -0.92
N ILE A 491 6.68 -10.71 -0.55
CA ILE A 491 7.78 -11.17 -1.43
C ILE A 491 7.24 -11.99 -2.62
N SER A 492 6.18 -12.76 -2.40
CA SER A 492 5.48 -13.53 -3.43
C SER A 492 4.33 -12.74 -4.05
N GLY A 493 3.99 -13.05 -5.31
CA GLY A 493 2.86 -12.45 -6.02
C GLY A 493 3.09 -10.98 -6.39
N PRO A 494 4.02 -10.66 -7.31
CA PRO A 494 4.20 -9.29 -7.79
C PRO A 494 2.92 -8.74 -8.44
N LYS A 495 2.69 -7.44 -8.25
CA LYS A 495 1.53 -6.67 -8.71
C LYS A 495 1.92 -5.73 -9.86
N ALA A 496 0.97 -5.09 -10.56
CA ALA A 496 1.38 -3.94 -11.38
C ALA A 496 1.83 -2.80 -10.43
N PRO A 497 2.80 -1.96 -10.83
CA PRO A 497 3.28 -0.89 -9.96
C PRO A 497 2.26 0.25 -9.86
N GLY A 498 2.20 0.90 -8.70
CA GLY A 498 1.67 2.25 -8.58
C GLY A 498 2.76 3.31 -8.78
N SER A 499 2.48 4.54 -8.37
CA SER A 499 3.40 5.67 -8.46
C SER A 499 3.37 6.53 -7.19
N ILE A 500 4.46 7.26 -6.96
CA ILE A 500 4.63 8.18 -5.84
C ILE A 500 5.16 9.51 -6.40
N GLU A 501 4.67 10.62 -5.86
CA GLU A 501 5.19 11.98 -6.05
C GLU A 501 5.61 12.52 -4.67
N ALA A 502 6.86 12.33 -4.29
CA ALA A 502 7.46 12.80 -3.04
C ALA A 502 8.82 13.45 -3.35
N SER A 503 9.33 14.33 -2.48
CA SER A 503 10.62 14.99 -2.69
C SER A 503 11.80 14.05 -2.52
N ALA A 504 11.70 13.11 -1.57
CA ALA A 504 12.67 12.05 -1.34
C ALA A 504 12.06 10.89 -0.52
N ILE A 505 12.72 9.74 -0.56
CA ILE A 505 12.50 8.61 0.36
C ILE A 505 13.75 8.50 1.26
N HIS A 506 13.59 8.81 2.55
CA HIS A 506 14.67 8.80 3.53
C HIS A 506 14.70 7.47 4.29
N LEU A 507 15.72 6.66 4.04
CA LEU A 507 15.95 5.39 4.71
C LEU A 507 16.79 5.59 5.98
N LEU A 508 16.11 6.04 7.05
CA LEU A 508 16.69 6.42 8.33
C LEU A 508 17.07 5.18 9.18
N GLY A 509 16.32 4.08 9.03
CA GLY A 509 16.67 2.78 9.62
C GLY A 509 17.59 1.94 8.72
N THR A 510 18.46 1.12 9.31
CA THR A 510 19.34 0.18 8.54
C THR A 510 18.57 -0.98 7.88
N ASN A 511 17.33 -1.24 8.31
CA ASN A 511 16.40 -2.17 7.67
C ASN A 511 15.29 -1.46 6.89
N ALA A 512 15.22 -0.12 6.95
CA ALA A 512 14.23 0.66 6.22
C ALA A 512 14.34 0.40 4.72
N THR A 513 13.23 0.02 4.08
CA THR A 513 13.26 -0.63 2.77
C THR A 513 12.44 0.11 1.72
N THR A 514 13.06 0.45 0.58
CA THR A 514 12.32 0.67 -0.67
C THR A 514 12.28 -0.65 -1.45
N ARG A 515 11.09 -1.23 -1.61
CA ARG A 515 10.88 -2.50 -2.33
C ARG A 515 10.28 -2.28 -3.72
N PHE A 516 10.83 -2.99 -4.68
CA PHE A 516 10.30 -3.13 -6.03
C PHE A 516 9.90 -4.59 -6.27
N ASN A 517 8.60 -4.90 -6.17
CA ASN A 517 8.06 -6.24 -6.43
C ASN A 517 6.87 -6.19 -7.39
N HIS A 518 7.16 -5.82 -8.63
CA HIS A 518 6.13 -5.54 -9.63
C HIS A 518 6.27 -6.38 -10.90
N THR A 519 5.22 -6.37 -11.74
CA THR A 519 5.17 -7.09 -13.02
C THR A 519 5.60 -6.24 -14.22
N GLY A 520 5.63 -4.91 -14.07
CA GLY A 520 5.92 -3.96 -15.14
C GLY A 520 7.37 -3.46 -15.18
N SER A 521 7.56 -2.37 -15.92
CA SER A 521 8.79 -1.55 -15.92
C SER A 521 8.52 -0.18 -15.31
N ILE A 522 9.41 0.34 -14.47
CA ILE A 522 9.31 1.67 -13.87
C ILE A 522 10.63 2.44 -13.94
N ASN A 523 10.55 3.78 -13.99
CA ASN A 523 11.68 4.68 -13.77
C ASN A 523 11.44 5.46 -12.47
N VAL A 524 12.36 5.37 -11.53
CA VAL A 524 12.27 5.96 -10.19
C VAL A 524 13.10 7.24 -10.18
N ALA A 525 12.41 8.35 -10.37
CA ALA A 525 12.99 9.70 -10.35
C ALA A 525 13.16 10.27 -8.93
N ILE A 526 12.43 9.73 -7.93
CA ILE A 526 12.53 10.20 -6.54
C ILE A 526 13.91 9.81 -5.98
N PRO A 527 14.65 10.76 -5.37
CA PRO A 527 15.83 10.46 -4.56
C PRO A 527 15.53 9.47 -3.43
N ILE A 528 16.27 8.37 -3.38
CA ILE A 528 16.32 7.45 -2.24
C ILE A 528 17.65 7.69 -1.54
N ILE A 529 17.62 8.10 -0.27
CA ILE A 529 18.83 8.44 0.50
C ILE A 529 18.84 7.75 1.87
N GLY A 530 19.98 7.78 2.56
CA GLY A 530 20.15 7.15 3.86
C GLY A 530 20.74 5.74 3.82
N GLY A 531 20.75 5.07 4.96
CA GLY A 531 21.54 3.86 5.25
C GLY A 531 20.78 2.54 5.21
N GLY A 532 19.53 2.54 4.77
CA GLY A 532 18.68 1.34 4.70
C GLY A 532 18.92 0.45 3.47
N GLN A 533 17.85 -0.01 2.84
CA GLN A 533 17.92 -1.03 1.78
C GLN A 533 17.05 -0.68 0.56
N ILE A 534 17.63 -0.85 -0.62
CA ILE A 534 16.88 -0.88 -1.88
C ILE A 534 16.77 -2.34 -2.31
N VAL A 535 15.56 -2.85 -2.54
CA VAL A 535 15.31 -4.28 -2.75
C VAL A 535 14.52 -4.53 -4.04
N GLN A 536 15.19 -5.11 -5.05
CA GLN A 536 14.56 -5.60 -6.27
C GLN A 536 14.14 -7.07 -6.08
N ASN A 537 12.83 -7.33 -6.11
CA ASN A 537 12.25 -8.68 -6.05
C ASN A 537 11.72 -9.15 -7.42
N ALA A 538 11.05 -8.28 -8.18
CA ALA A 538 10.50 -8.61 -9.50
C ALA A 538 10.29 -7.36 -10.35
N GLY A 539 10.13 -7.56 -11.66
CA GLY A 539 9.93 -6.48 -12.64
C GLY A 539 11.23 -5.79 -13.03
N ASN A 540 11.11 -4.75 -13.85
CA ASN A 540 12.25 -3.95 -14.33
C ASN A 540 12.23 -2.56 -13.69
N THR A 541 13.20 -2.26 -12.84
CA THR A 541 13.35 -0.92 -12.25
C THR A 541 14.56 -0.23 -12.86
N THR A 542 14.40 1.06 -13.18
CA THR A 542 15.51 1.98 -13.41
C THR A 542 15.53 3.00 -12.28
N LEU A 543 16.69 3.26 -11.67
CA LEU A 543 16.87 4.44 -10.80
C LEU A 543 17.42 5.57 -11.66
N ALA A 544 16.84 6.77 -11.58
CA ALA A 544 17.39 7.94 -12.27
C ALA A 544 18.71 8.37 -11.61
N GLY A 545 19.69 8.77 -12.43
CA GLY A 545 20.96 9.35 -11.97
C GLY A 545 20.74 10.70 -11.31
N THR A 546 20.47 11.73 -12.13
CA THR A 546 20.09 13.07 -11.69
C THR A 546 18.68 13.43 -12.17
N THR A 547 18.01 14.31 -11.43
CA THR A 547 16.66 14.81 -11.69
C THR A 547 16.55 16.30 -11.43
N THR A 548 15.47 16.92 -11.87
CA THR A 548 15.17 18.33 -11.56
C THR A 548 14.67 18.45 -10.12
N ALA A 549 15.24 19.39 -9.36
CA ALA A 549 14.72 19.75 -8.03
C ALA A 549 13.22 20.10 -8.09
N PRO A 550 12.42 19.69 -7.09
CA PRO A 550 11.03 20.10 -6.99
C PRO A 550 10.88 21.63 -6.97
N ALA A 551 10.13 22.18 -7.91
CA ALA A 551 9.79 23.60 -7.95
C ALA A 551 8.40 23.84 -7.33
N LEU A 552 8.26 24.93 -6.59
CA LEU A 552 6.94 25.44 -6.23
C LEU A 552 6.21 25.95 -7.48
N PRO A 553 4.87 25.88 -7.54
CA PRO A 553 4.10 26.56 -8.58
C PRO A 553 4.37 28.08 -8.55
N ALA A 554 4.35 28.73 -9.71
CA ALA A 554 4.81 30.12 -9.86
C ALA A 554 3.94 31.17 -9.13
N ASP A 555 2.74 30.77 -8.69
CA ASP A 555 1.79 31.52 -7.86
C ASP A 555 2.05 31.40 -6.33
N TRP A 556 3.04 30.62 -5.91
CA TRP A 556 3.32 30.36 -4.49
C TRP A 556 4.47 31.22 -3.95
N GLN A 557 4.25 31.89 -2.82
CA GLN A 557 5.26 32.74 -2.17
C GLN A 557 5.72 32.13 -0.84
N MET A 558 7.04 32.07 -0.66
CA MET A 558 7.68 31.61 0.58
C MET A 558 7.48 32.60 1.72
N GLY A 559 7.29 32.09 2.94
CA GLY A 559 7.20 32.89 4.15
C GLY A 559 8.56 33.40 4.60
N THR A 560 8.68 34.71 4.81
CA THR A 560 9.90 35.32 5.38
C THR A 560 10.15 34.91 6.83
N THR A 561 9.14 34.38 7.53
CA THR A 561 9.24 33.88 8.91
C THR A 561 9.75 32.44 8.99
N CYS A 562 9.45 31.58 8.00
CA CYS A 562 9.76 30.15 8.01
C CYS A 562 10.08 29.62 6.58
N PRO A 563 11.02 30.21 5.82
CA PRO A 563 11.23 29.87 4.42
C PRO A 563 11.60 28.38 4.26
N VAL A 564 11.06 27.72 3.23
CA VAL A 564 11.46 26.35 2.87
C VAL A 564 12.77 26.41 2.10
N ASP A 565 13.82 25.74 2.59
CA ASP A 565 15.08 25.64 1.84
C ASP A 565 15.05 24.50 0.81
N LEU A 566 14.35 24.76 -0.29
CA LEU A 566 14.32 23.88 -1.46
C LEU A 566 15.69 23.72 -2.14
N SER A 567 16.71 24.51 -1.80
CA SER A 567 18.06 24.37 -2.38
C SER A 567 18.86 23.20 -1.78
N ASN A 568 18.46 22.72 -0.59
CA ASN A 568 19.02 21.51 0.03
C ASN A 568 18.29 20.22 -0.35
N TYR A 569 17.26 20.29 -1.22
CA TYR A 569 16.52 19.10 -1.63
C TYR A 569 17.41 18.22 -2.52
N PRO A 570 17.47 16.89 -2.28
CA PRO A 570 18.27 16.01 -3.11
C PRO A 570 17.75 16.01 -4.55
N THR A 571 18.67 15.92 -5.51
CA THR A 571 18.41 15.90 -6.96
C THR A 571 19.00 14.66 -7.63
N ASP A 572 19.54 13.73 -6.85
CA ASP A 572 20.16 12.50 -7.29
C ASP A 572 20.06 11.43 -6.17
N GLN A 573 20.61 10.24 -6.42
CA GLN A 573 20.68 9.17 -5.42
C GLN A 573 22.00 9.21 -4.61
N SER A 574 22.75 10.32 -4.62
CA SER A 574 24.08 10.41 -4.00
C SER A 574 24.06 10.26 -2.47
N GLY A 575 22.95 10.63 -1.84
CA GLY A 575 22.72 10.44 -0.41
C GLY A 575 22.47 8.98 0.01
N PHE A 576 22.40 8.02 -0.91
CA PHE A 576 22.26 6.60 -0.57
C PHE A 576 23.60 6.01 -0.09
N THR A 577 23.61 5.56 1.16
CA THR A 577 24.74 4.86 1.80
C THR A 577 24.42 3.42 2.20
N GLY A 578 23.18 2.99 1.95
CA GLY A 578 22.64 1.68 2.31
C GLY A 578 23.12 0.50 1.46
N THR A 579 22.36 -0.60 1.53
CA THR A 579 22.62 -1.86 0.80
C THR A 579 21.68 -2.04 -0.39
N LEU A 580 22.25 -2.40 -1.55
CA LEU A 580 21.52 -2.74 -2.76
C LEU A 580 21.27 -4.25 -2.87
N ASN A 581 20.01 -4.71 -2.82
CA ASN A 581 19.64 -6.12 -2.83
C ASN A 581 18.89 -6.50 -4.13
N VAL A 582 19.58 -7.18 -5.05
CA VAL A 582 19.00 -7.68 -6.32
C VAL A 582 18.63 -9.16 -6.17
N LEU A 583 17.42 -9.36 -5.65
CA LEU A 583 16.90 -10.68 -5.27
C LEU A 583 16.14 -11.36 -6.42
N GLY A 584 15.62 -10.58 -7.37
CA GLY A 584 14.96 -11.03 -8.61
C GLY A 584 14.74 -9.87 -9.58
N GLY A 585 14.09 -10.10 -10.74
CA GLY A 585 13.84 -9.06 -11.75
C GLY A 585 15.10 -8.46 -12.39
N LYS A 586 14.99 -7.25 -12.93
CA LYS A 586 16.11 -6.41 -13.40
C LYS A 586 16.11 -5.08 -12.66
N LEU A 587 17.27 -4.68 -12.12
CA LEU A 587 17.54 -3.32 -11.68
C LEU A 587 18.56 -2.68 -12.63
N THR A 588 18.33 -1.42 -13.01
CA THR A 588 19.14 -0.68 -13.99
C THR A 588 19.65 0.61 -13.37
N LEU A 589 20.97 0.82 -13.41
CA LEU A 589 21.63 2.08 -13.08
C LEU A 589 22.17 2.69 -14.39
N PRO A 590 21.46 3.65 -15.02
CA PRO A 590 21.59 3.97 -16.45
C PRO A 590 22.64 5.05 -16.78
N THR A 591 23.33 5.58 -15.78
CA THR A 591 24.37 6.61 -15.93
C THR A 591 25.50 6.33 -14.95
N PRO A 592 26.75 6.78 -15.19
CA PRO A 592 27.82 6.66 -14.22
C PRO A 592 27.43 7.17 -12.83
N LEU A 593 27.87 6.47 -11.80
CA LEU A 593 27.78 6.87 -10.39
C LEU A 593 26.36 7.27 -9.93
N VAL A 594 25.33 6.46 -10.20
CA VAL A 594 23.95 6.72 -9.73
C VAL A 594 23.89 6.77 -8.20
N VAL A 595 24.41 5.72 -7.55
CA VAL A 595 24.38 5.48 -6.10
C VAL A 595 25.83 5.31 -5.59
N PRO A 596 26.67 6.35 -5.68
CA PRO A 596 28.13 6.27 -5.58
C PRO A 596 28.66 5.92 -4.18
N ASN A 597 27.84 6.11 -3.14
CA ASN A 597 28.22 6.02 -1.73
C ASN A 597 27.67 4.77 -1.03
N MET A 598 27.09 3.82 -1.77
CA MET A 598 26.50 2.60 -1.18
C MET A 598 27.53 1.76 -0.42
N SER A 599 27.09 1.13 0.68
CA SER A 599 27.98 0.31 1.52
C SER A 599 28.13 -1.13 1.01
N ALA A 600 27.09 -1.71 0.38
CA ALA A 600 27.12 -3.08 -0.11
C ALA A 600 26.15 -3.35 -1.27
N THR A 601 26.49 -4.33 -2.10
CA THR A 601 25.64 -4.88 -3.17
C THR A 601 25.52 -6.39 -3.02
N LYS A 602 24.29 -6.91 -3.06
CA LYS A 602 23.98 -8.33 -3.00
C LYS A 602 23.18 -8.75 -4.23
N ILE A 603 23.69 -9.72 -4.98
CA ILE A 603 23.03 -10.30 -6.15
C ILE A 603 22.81 -11.79 -5.89
N SER A 604 21.56 -12.27 -6.02
CA SER A 604 21.20 -13.66 -5.70
C SER A 604 20.31 -14.36 -6.73
N SER A 605 19.43 -13.64 -7.46
CA SER A 605 18.76 -14.24 -8.63
C SER A 605 18.34 -13.25 -9.73
N GLY A 606 18.23 -11.96 -9.42
CA GLY A 606 17.95 -10.91 -10.42
C GLY A 606 19.18 -10.49 -11.22
N THR A 607 18.97 -9.51 -12.11
CA THR A 607 20.02 -8.85 -12.90
C THR A 607 20.25 -7.42 -12.38
N LEU A 608 21.48 -7.06 -12.05
CA LEU A 608 21.92 -5.68 -11.91
C LEU A 608 22.59 -5.27 -13.21
N PHE A 609 22.02 -4.29 -13.92
CA PHE A 609 22.52 -3.83 -15.22
C PHE A 609 23.08 -2.41 -15.13
N MET A 610 24.25 -2.23 -15.73
CA MET A 610 25.11 -1.06 -15.57
C MET A 610 25.83 -0.67 -16.87
N GLY A 611 25.39 -1.19 -18.02
CA GLY A 611 26.06 -0.98 -19.31
C GLY A 611 26.19 0.50 -19.70
N ASP A 612 27.34 0.83 -20.28
CA ASP A 612 27.85 2.16 -20.62
C ASP A 612 28.17 3.05 -19.39
N THR A 613 28.58 2.46 -18.25
CA THR A 613 28.82 3.22 -16.99
C THR A 613 30.01 2.80 -16.10
N THR A 614 30.53 3.77 -15.32
CA THR A 614 31.38 3.52 -14.13
C THR A 614 30.54 3.53 -12.85
N GLN A 615 30.72 2.55 -11.96
CA GLN A 615 29.91 2.40 -10.74
C GLN A 615 30.71 1.96 -9.53
N ASN A 616 30.28 2.36 -8.33
CA ASN A 616 30.78 1.87 -7.05
C ASN A 616 29.71 0.93 -6.44
N LEU A 617 30.07 -0.31 -6.12
CA LEU A 617 29.13 -1.30 -5.56
C LEU A 617 29.29 -1.55 -4.05
N GLY A 618 30.26 -0.90 -3.40
CA GLY A 618 30.63 -1.21 -2.01
C GLY A 618 31.13 -2.64 -1.85
N ALA A 619 30.76 -3.31 -0.78
CA ALA A 619 31.05 -4.73 -0.56
C ALA A 619 30.11 -5.62 -1.40
N VAL A 620 30.65 -6.38 -2.36
CA VAL A 620 29.86 -7.21 -3.28
C VAL A 620 29.69 -8.63 -2.75
N THR A 621 28.45 -9.12 -2.73
CA THR A 621 28.11 -10.54 -2.50
C THR A 621 27.32 -11.10 -3.68
N MET A 622 27.95 -11.94 -4.49
CA MET A 622 27.29 -12.67 -5.57
C MET A 622 27.08 -14.14 -5.17
N SER A 623 25.82 -14.52 -5.03
CA SER A 623 25.37 -15.89 -4.70
C SER A 623 24.60 -16.55 -5.84
N GLY A 624 24.29 -15.78 -6.88
CA GLY A 624 23.46 -16.14 -8.02
C GLY A 624 23.13 -14.88 -8.81
N GLY A 625 22.17 -14.96 -9.74
CA GLY A 625 21.78 -13.83 -10.59
C GLY A 625 22.90 -13.37 -11.54
N VAL A 626 22.76 -12.14 -12.03
CA VAL A 626 23.65 -11.55 -13.04
C VAL A 626 24.06 -10.13 -12.64
N LEU A 627 25.35 -9.81 -12.81
CA LEU A 627 25.84 -8.44 -12.94
C LEU A 627 26.14 -8.22 -14.43
N ASP A 628 25.61 -7.15 -15.02
CA ASP A 628 25.50 -7.03 -16.48
C ASP A 628 26.02 -5.67 -16.96
N LEU A 629 27.26 -5.66 -17.45
CA LEU A 629 27.92 -4.48 -18.02
C LEU A 629 27.74 -4.39 -19.55
N SER A 630 27.01 -5.34 -20.18
CA SER A 630 26.91 -5.41 -21.65
C SER A 630 26.02 -4.31 -22.26
N GLY A 631 26.55 -3.08 -22.33
CA GLY A 631 25.91 -1.89 -22.92
C GLY A 631 26.17 -1.71 -24.42
N GLY A 632 27.32 -2.21 -24.92
CA GLY A 632 27.80 -2.01 -26.28
C GLY A 632 29.08 -1.17 -26.38
N GLN A 633 29.60 -0.65 -25.27
CA GLN A 633 31.01 -0.20 -25.13
C GLN A 633 31.85 -1.28 -24.43
N ASN A 634 33.18 -1.10 -24.38
CA ASN A 634 34.13 -2.01 -23.73
C ASN A 634 35.05 -1.27 -22.74
N SER A 635 34.44 -0.41 -21.93
CA SER A 635 35.13 0.57 -21.08
C SER A 635 34.49 0.72 -19.69
N ASP A 636 33.52 -0.13 -19.35
CA ASP A 636 32.80 -0.02 -18.10
C ASP A 636 33.66 -0.47 -16.92
N VAL A 637 33.47 0.17 -15.77
CA VAL A 637 34.29 -0.09 -14.58
C VAL A 637 33.40 -0.21 -13.34
N VAL A 638 33.43 -1.41 -12.74
CA VAL A 638 32.77 -1.69 -11.47
C VAL A 638 33.81 -1.74 -10.35
N ASN A 639 33.73 -0.79 -9.43
CA ASN A 639 34.59 -0.71 -8.25
C ASN A 639 33.93 -1.42 -7.05
N ALA A 640 34.62 -2.38 -6.46
CA ALA A 640 34.18 -3.13 -5.28
C ALA A 640 35.18 -3.00 -4.12
N THR A 641 34.70 -2.74 -2.91
CA THR A 641 35.55 -2.66 -1.70
C THR A 641 35.88 -4.04 -1.14
N SER A 642 35.14 -5.08 -1.55
CA SER A 642 35.41 -6.50 -1.31
C SER A 642 34.51 -7.35 -2.21
N TRP A 643 34.85 -8.62 -2.41
CA TRP A 643 34.06 -9.54 -3.25
C TRP A 643 33.84 -10.88 -2.54
N ASN A 644 32.60 -11.32 -2.47
CA ASN A 644 32.22 -12.66 -2.01
C ASN A 644 31.45 -13.38 -3.12
N GLY A 645 32.17 -14.15 -3.93
CA GLY A 645 31.67 -14.84 -5.11
C GLY A 645 31.41 -16.32 -4.82
N THR A 646 30.16 -16.70 -4.56
CA THR A 646 29.73 -18.11 -4.39
C THR A 646 28.89 -18.63 -5.55
N GLY A 647 28.55 -17.75 -6.49
CA GLY A 647 27.86 -18.08 -7.73
C GLY A 647 27.61 -16.82 -8.57
N GLY A 648 26.61 -16.91 -9.45
CA GLY A 648 26.24 -15.82 -10.37
C GLY A 648 27.14 -15.69 -11.59
N ILE A 649 26.74 -14.81 -12.50
CA ILE A 649 27.45 -14.47 -13.73
C ILE A 649 27.74 -12.96 -13.73
N VAL A 650 28.94 -12.55 -14.12
CA VAL A 650 29.21 -11.18 -14.58
C VAL A 650 29.33 -11.21 -16.09
N LYS A 651 28.57 -10.35 -16.80
CA LYS A 651 28.80 -10.10 -18.23
C LYS A 651 29.72 -8.90 -18.42
N LEU A 652 30.65 -9.04 -19.35
CA LEU A 652 31.62 -8.02 -19.75
C LEU A 652 31.65 -7.96 -21.28
N ASP A 653 31.57 -6.77 -21.86
CA ASP A 653 31.81 -6.54 -23.27
C ASP A 653 33.33 -6.42 -23.53
N THR A 654 33.80 -7.04 -24.62
CA THR A 654 35.22 -7.10 -24.99
C THR A 654 35.42 -6.94 -26.49
N ILE A 655 36.45 -6.19 -26.86
CA ILE A 655 37.04 -6.17 -28.21
C ILE A 655 38.29 -7.06 -28.21
N LEU A 656 38.29 -8.10 -29.06
CA LEU A 656 39.36 -9.09 -29.13
C LEU A 656 40.56 -8.61 -29.96
N GLY A 657 41.73 -8.60 -29.34
CA GLY A 657 42.99 -8.21 -29.97
C GLY A 657 44.21 -8.83 -29.26
N ALA A 658 45.39 -8.24 -29.51
CA ALA A 658 46.65 -8.73 -28.95
C ALA A 658 46.88 -8.28 -27.48
N SER A 659 46.56 -7.04 -27.15
CA SER A 659 46.71 -6.52 -25.77
C SER A 659 46.03 -5.16 -25.63
N GLY A 660 45.58 -4.85 -24.42
CA GLY A 660 45.09 -3.52 -24.05
C GLY A 660 43.90 -3.59 -23.10
N ASN A 661 43.50 -2.44 -22.59
CA ASN A 661 42.26 -2.28 -21.81
C ASN A 661 41.08 -2.20 -22.79
N THR A 662 40.80 -3.31 -23.48
CA THR A 662 39.77 -3.41 -24.52
C THR A 662 38.56 -4.22 -24.05
N SER A 663 38.27 -4.18 -22.76
CA SER A 663 37.16 -4.85 -22.10
C SER A 663 36.67 -4.01 -20.93
N ASP A 664 35.41 -4.21 -20.55
CA ASP A 664 34.93 -3.83 -19.22
C ASP A 664 35.74 -4.54 -18.12
N VAL A 665 35.85 -3.90 -16.96
CA VAL A 665 36.71 -4.32 -15.85
C VAL A 665 35.98 -4.27 -14.51
N ILE A 666 36.13 -5.34 -13.73
CA ILE A 666 35.85 -5.32 -12.29
C ILE A 666 37.14 -4.94 -11.55
N HIS A 667 37.15 -3.87 -10.76
CA HIS A 667 38.26 -3.52 -9.86
C HIS A 667 37.88 -3.80 -8.41
N ILE A 668 38.72 -4.55 -7.69
CA ILE A 668 38.45 -5.02 -6.33
C ILE A 668 39.58 -4.57 -5.40
N ILE A 669 39.28 -3.64 -4.50
CA ILE A 669 40.26 -2.97 -3.63
C ILE A 669 40.58 -3.81 -2.37
N GLY A 670 39.60 -4.59 -1.89
CA GLY A 670 39.71 -5.39 -0.66
C GLY A 670 39.45 -6.88 -0.88
N PRO A 671 39.23 -7.66 0.20
CA PRO A 671 39.33 -9.11 0.16
C PRO A 671 38.37 -9.78 -0.83
N ILE A 672 38.90 -10.74 -1.58
CA ILE A 672 38.16 -11.66 -2.43
C ILE A 672 37.96 -12.97 -1.66
N THR A 673 36.72 -13.48 -1.67
CA THR A 673 36.26 -14.63 -0.88
C THR A 673 35.16 -15.39 -1.63
N GLY A 674 34.77 -16.56 -1.09
CA GLY A 674 33.71 -17.40 -1.64
C GLY A 674 34.27 -18.66 -2.31
N THR A 675 33.61 -19.11 -3.38
CA THR A 675 34.06 -20.22 -4.23
C THR A 675 34.43 -19.70 -5.61
N THR A 676 33.46 -19.46 -6.49
CA THR A 676 33.66 -19.02 -7.89
C THR A 676 32.47 -18.19 -8.40
N THR A 677 32.73 -16.99 -8.92
CA THR A 677 31.84 -16.27 -9.83
C THR A 677 32.21 -16.58 -11.28
N ARG A 678 31.23 -16.66 -12.20
CA ARG A 678 31.51 -16.93 -13.62
C ARG A 678 31.51 -15.65 -14.44
N LEU A 679 32.43 -15.55 -15.39
CA LEU A 679 32.58 -14.42 -16.31
C LEU A 679 32.08 -14.84 -17.70
N GLN A 680 31.09 -14.12 -18.22
CA GLN A 680 30.61 -14.23 -19.59
C GLN A 680 31.15 -13.05 -20.40
N VAL A 681 32.06 -13.32 -21.32
CA VAL A 681 32.55 -12.30 -22.27
C VAL A 681 31.63 -12.26 -23.48
N ASN A 682 31.11 -11.07 -23.79
CA ASN A 682 30.42 -10.75 -25.02
C ASN A 682 31.39 -10.04 -25.98
N VAL A 683 31.47 -10.50 -27.22
CA VAL A 683 32.47 -9.98 -28.18
C VAL A 683 31.80 -8.91 -29.05
N ILE A 684 32.05 -7.64 -28.73
CA ILE A 684 31.48 -6.51 -29.47
C ILE A 684 32.35 -6.05 -30.66
N GLY A 685 33.56 -6.61 -30.80
CA GLY A 685 34.42 -6.34 -31.95
C GLY A 685 35.80 -6.98 -31.86
N GLY A 686 36.67 -6.61 -32.79
CA GLY A 686 38.01 -7.17 -32.94
C GLY A 686 38.16 -8.04 -34.19
N GLN A 687 39.29 -8.74 -34.28
CA GLN A 687 39.56 -9.74 -35.33
C GLN A 687 40.27 -10.99 -34.78
N GLY A 688 40.39 -11.13 -33.46
CA GLY A 688 41.23 -12.15 -32.83
C GLY A 688 42.74 -11.97 -33.10
N ALA A 689 43.57 -12.23 -32.10
CA ALA A 689 45.02 -12.24 -32.25
C ALA A 689 45.69 -13.09 -31.16
N LEU A 690 46.96 -13.42 -31.35
CA LEU A 690 47.80 -13.96 -30.28
C LEU A 690 48.03 -12.87 -29.22
N THR A 691 47.70 -13.14 -27.96
CA THR A 691 47.84 -12.12 -26.91
C THR A 691 49.30 -11.90 -26.51
N THR A 692 49.65 -10.64 -26.24
CA THR A 692 50.97 -10.18 -25.80
C THR A 692 50.91 -9.63 -24.37
N GLY A 693 52.05 -9.65 -23.66
CA GLY A 693 52.10 -9.25 -22.25
C GLY A 693 51.19 -10.13 -21.38
N ASN A 694 50.35 -9.50 -20.56
CA ASN A 694 49.42 -10.21 -19.69
C ASN A 694 48.11 -10.64 -20.40
N GLY A 695 47.78 -10.10 -21.57
CA GLY A 695 46.48 -10.25 -22.23
C GLY A 695 45.54 -9.05 -21.99
N ILE A 696 44.23 -9.27 -22.14
CA ILE A 696 43.18 -8.26 -21.94
C ILE A 696 42.65 -8.39 -20.50
N PRO A 697 42.64 -7.34 -19.65
CA PRO A 697 42.17 -7.45 -18.27
C PRO A 697 40.65 -7.60 -18.21
N LEU A 698 40.15 -8.47 -17.31
CA LEU A 698 38.71 -8.58 -16.98
C LEU A 698 38.44 -8.28 -15.49
N VAL A 699 39.36 -8.70 -14.61
CA VAL A 699 39.27 -8.43 -13.17
C VAL A 699 40.64 -7.98 -12.65
N LEU A 700 40.66 -6.80 -12.04
CA LEU A 700 41.81 -6.24 -11.34
C LEU A 700 41.60 -6.33 -9.83
N ALA A 701 42.64 -6.69 -9.09
CA ALA A 701 42.56 -6.87 -7.63
C ALA A 701 43.82 -6.34 -6.95
N ASP A 702 43.63 -5.52 -5.90
CA ASP A 702 44.71 -4.91 -5.13
C ASP A 702 45.21 -5.82 -3.99
N THR A 703 44.76 -7.08 -3.96
CA THR A 703 45.00 -8.07 -2.91
C THR A 703 46.16 -9.05 -3.20
N ASP A 704 46.64 -9.73 -2.16
CA ASP A 704 47.67 -10.78 -2.29
C ASP A 704 47.28 -11.86 -3.34
N PRO A 705 48.15 -12.18 -4.31
CA PRO A 705 47.83 -13.09 -5.41
C PRO A 705 47.71 -14.57 -5.01
N SER A 706 48.14 -14.95 -3.81
CA SER A 706 48.34 -16.36 -3.43
C SER A 706 47.08 -17.13 -3.03
N SER A 707 45.99 -16.45 -2.68
CA SER A 707 44.74 -17.09 -2.20
C SER A 707 43.63 -17.18 -3.26
N VAL A 708 43.69 -16.41 -4.35
CA VAL A 708 42.50 -16.04 -5.12
C VAL A 708 42.15 -16.93 -6.31
N ALA A 709 43.02 -17.86 -6.71
CA ALA A 709 43.05 -18.45 -8.06
C ALA A 709 41.76 -19.13 -8.58
N THR A 710 40.82 -19.52 -7.72
CA THR A 710 39.54 -20.16 -8.11
C THR A 710 38.32 -19.24 -8.10
N HIS A 711 38.47 -17.97 -7.70
CA HIS A 711 37.33 -17.07 -7.46
C HIS A 711 36.64 -16.54 -8.72
N PHE A 712 37.31 -16.57 -9.87
CA PHE A 712 36.70 -16.25 -11.16
C PHE A 712 37.01 -17.34 -12.20
N GLN A 713 35.99 -17.71 -12.98
CA GLN A 713 36.09 -18.69 -14.07
C GLN A 713 35.36 -18.17 -15.32
N LEU A 714 35.92 -18.38 -16.52
CA LEU A 714 35.20 -18.10 -17.77
C LEU A 714 34.07 -19.11 -18.00
N GLU A 715 32.86 -18.65 -18.33
CA GLU A 715 31.69 -19.51 -18.58
C GLU A 715 31.94 -20.48 -19.76
N SER A 716 32.60 -20.00 -20.82
CA SER A 716 33.00 -20.78 -22.00
C SER A 716 34.23 -20.19 -22.68
N ILE A 717 35.02 -21.01 -23.39
CA ILE A 717 36.17 -20.53 -24.18
C ILE A 717 35.67 -19.62 -25.31
N VAL A 718 36.02 -18.33 -25.25
CA VAL A 718 35.79 -17.37 -26.33
C VAL A 718 36.72 -17.76 -27.49
N SER A 719 36.20 -17.81 -28.72
CA SER A 719 36.99 -18.25 -29.88
C SER A 719 36.69 -17.35 -31.08
N ASP A 720 37.73 -16.75 -31.67
CA ASP A 720 37.62 -15.89 -32.85
C ASP A 720 38.85 -16.02 -33.75
N ASN A 721 38.65 -15.96 -35.07
CA ASN A 721 39.68 -15.98 -36.12
C ASN A 721 40.86 -16.96 -35.92
N GLY A 722 40.57 -18.18 -35.44
CA GLY A 722 41.62 -19.18 -35.19
C GLY A 722 42.44 -18.94 -33.90
N TYR A 723 41.91 -18.18 -32.95
CA TYR A 723 42.44 -18.01 -31.59
C TYR A 723 41.40 -18.40 -30.54
N ASN A 724 41.81 -19.27 -29.61
CA ASN A 724 41.02 -19.65 -28.44
C ASN A 724 41.48 -18.82 -27.24
N TYR A 725 40.59 -17.98 -26.71
CA TYR A 725 40.79 -17.11 -25.56
C TYR A 725 40.30 -17.77 -24.26
N SER A 726 41.11 -17.66 -23.21
CA SER A 726 40.90 -18.32 -21.91
C SER A 726 41.30 -17.39 -20.75
N LEU A 727 40.64 -17.53 -19.60
CA LEU A 727 40.99 -16.77 -18.40
C LEU A 727 42.29 -17.33 -17.79
N GLN A 728 43.23 -16.44 -17.48
CA GLN A 728 44.51 -16.76 -16.85
C GLN A 728 44.77 -15.78 -15.70
N LEU A 729 45.25 -16.29 -14.56
CA LEU A 729 45.67 -15.47 -13.42
C LEU A 729 47.13 -15.04 -13.63
N VAL A 730 47.39 -13.73 -13.60
CA VAL A 730 48.74 -13.16 -13.65
C VAL A 730 48.86 -12.12 -12.54
N ASN A 731 49.80 -12.33 -11.61
CA ASN A 731 50.05 -11.44 -10.46
C ASN A 731 48.77 -11.04 -9.69
N GLY A 732 47.86 -12.00 -9.47
CA GLY A 732 46.61 -11.78 -8.71
C GLY A 732 45.44 -11.19 -9.51
N ASN A 733 45.68 -10.82 -10.78
CA ASN A 733 44.69 -10.23 -11.67
C ASN A 733 44.28 -11.25 -12.75
N TRP A 734 43.06 -11.17 -13.27
CA TRP A 734 42.55 -12.10 -14.28
C TRP A 734 42.51 -11.44 -15.66
N TYR A 735 43.19 -12.08 -16.60
CA TYR A 735 43.29 -11.65 -17.99
C TYR A 735 42.73 -12.70 -18.93
N LEU A 736 42.10 -12.26 -20.01
CA LEU A 736 41.78 -13.07 -21.16
C LEU A 736 43.04 -13.19 -22.03
N GLN A 737 43.62 -14.39 -22.09
CA GLN A 737 44.78 -14.74 -22.92
C GLN A 737 44.42 -15.74 -24.01
N SER A 738 44.92 -15.54 -25.22
CA SER A 738 44.68 -16.43 -26.35
C SER A 738 45.84 -17.39 -26.62
N LYS A 739 45.48 -18.50 -27.27
CA LYS A 739 46.39 -19.42 -27.94
C LYS A 739 45.83 -19.70 -29.33
N ALA A 740 46.68 -19.98 -30.31
CA ALA A 740 46.20 -20.42 -31.62
C ALA A 740 45.31 -21.67 -31.46
N SER A 741 44.15 -21.68 -32.12
CA SER A 741 43.28 -22.86 -32.18
C SER A 741 44.07 -24.03 -32.78
N PRO A 742 43.86 -25.27 -32.33
CA PRO A 742 44.49 -26.43 -32.96
C PRO A 742 44.04 -26.51 -34.43
N THR A 743 44.99 -26.59 -35.35
CA THR A 743 44.69 -26.80 -36.76
C THR A 743 43.94 -28.13 -36.95
N PRO A 744 42.88 -28.18 -37.77
CA PRO A 744 42.22 -29.44 -38.08
C PRO A 744 43.22 -30.45 -38.65
N PRO A 745 43.14 -31.74 -38.28
CA PRO A 745 43.97 -32.75 -38.92
C PRO A 745 43.71 -32.75 -40.43
N PRO A 746 44.73 -32.97 -41.28
CA PRO A 746 44.54 -33.00 -42.71
C PRO A 746 43.50 -34.08 -43.08
N PRO A 747 42.62 -33.83 -44.06
CA PRO A 747 41.63 -34.82 -44.47
C PRO A 747 42.34 -36.11 -44.88
N PRO A 748 41.78 -37.29 -44.55
CA PRO A 748 42.39 -38.56 -44.92
C PRO A 748 42.56 -38.61 -46.44
N PRO A 749 43.67 -39.18 -46.96
CA PRO A 749 43.90 -39.26 -48.39
C PRO A 749 42.73 -40.00 -49.06
N PRO A 750 42.27 -39.56 -50.25
CA PRO A 750 41.16 -40.21 -50.93
C PRO A 750 41.48 -41.70 -51.14
N PRO A 751 40.51 -42.61 -50.95
CA PRO A 751 40.74 -44.03 -51.15
C PRO A 751 41.34 -44.31 -52.53
N ALA A 752 42.41 -45.09 -52.56
CA ALA A 752 43.01 -45.53 -53.82
C ALA A 752 41.94 -46.24 -54.68
N PRO A 753 41.89 -46.00 -56.01
CA PRO A 753 40.92 -46.65 -56.87
C PRO A 753 40.96 -48.16 -56.70
N GLY A 754 39.82 -48.74 -56.29
CA GLY A 754 39.71 -50.18 -56.08
C GLY A 754 39.94 -50.96 -57.38
N PRO A 755 40.44 -52.21 -57.31
CA PRO A 755 40.55 -53.07 -58.49
C PRO A 755 39.20 -53.18 -59.21
N GLY A 756 39.23 -53.05 -60.54
CA GLY A 756 38.01 -53.17 -61.36
C GLY A 756 37.35 -54.55 -61.22
N PRO A 757 36.02 -54.66 -61.40
CA PRO A 757 35.32 -55.93 -61.20
C PRO A 757 35.87 -57.06 -62.07
N ALA A 758 36.21 -58.19 -61.44
CA ALA A 758 36.50 -59.43 -62.17
C ALA A 758 35.22 -59.99 -62.81
N PRO A 759 35.30 -60.71 -63.95
CA PRO A 759 34.12 -61.24 -64.64
C PRO A 759 33.27 -62.17 -63.76
N GLY A 760 31.94 -62.00 -63.84
CA GLY A 760 30.98 -62.80 -63.08
C GLY A 760 30.87 -64.26 -63.58
N PRO A 761 30.69 -65.26 -62.70
CA PRO A 761 30.41 -66.64 -63.10
C PRO A 761 29.09 -66.80 -63.88
N ALA A 762 29.02 -67.84 -64.71
CA ALA A 762 27.85 -68.15 -65.53
C ALA A 762 26.66 -68.72 -64.72
N PRO A 763 25.41 -68.63 -65.23
CA PRO A 763 24.22 -69.05 -64.48
C PRO A 763 24.13 -70.55 -64.19
N GLY A 764 23.68 -70.90 -62.98
CA GLY A 764 23.28 -72.26 -62.61
C GLY A 764 21.81 -72.58 -62.97
N PRO A 765 21.43 -73.87 -63.07
CA PRO A 765 20.11 -74.30 -63.53
C PRO A 765 18.97 -74.08 -62.50
N ALA A 766 17.74 -73.98 -63.01
CA ALA A 766 16.56 -73.62 -62.23
C ALA A 766 15.92 -74.80 -61.46
N PRO A 767 15.34 -74.55 -60.26
CA PRO A 767 14.46 -75.51 -59.57
C PRO A 767 13.15 -75.79 -60.34
N GLY A 768 12.60 -77.00 -60.19
CA GLY A 768 11.41 -77.47 -60.88
C GLY A 768 10.06 -77.06 -60.26
N PRO A 769 8.93 -77.32 -60.97
CA PRO A 769 7.60 -76.87 -60.58
C PRO A 769 6.92 -77.77 -59.52
N ALA A 770 6.01 -77.18 -58.73
CA ALA A 770 5.11 -77.88 -57.82
C ALA A 770 3.66 -77.93 -58.36
N PRO A 771 2.83 -78.92 -58.00
CA PRO A 771 1.53 -79.15 -58.64
C PRO A 771 0.39 -78.27 -58.08
N GLY A 772 -0.68 -78.09 -58.87
CA GLY A 772 -1.88 -77.33 -58.46
C GLY A 772 -3.20 -78.07 -58.73
N PRO A 773 -4.24 -77.80 -57.91
CA PRO A 773 -5.66 -78.01 -58.23
C PRO A 773 -6.48 -76.70 -58.09
N ALA A 774 -7.70 -76.51 -58.61
CA ALA A 774 -8.47 -77.16 -59.67
C ALA A 774 -9.59 -76.15 -60.15
N PRO A 775 -10.24 -76.32 -61.32
CA PRO A 775 -11.01 -75.22 -61.93
C PRO A 775 -12.53 -75.18 -61.61
N ALA A 776 -13.03 -73.94 -61.39
CA ALA A 776 -14.37 -73.38 -61.75
C ALA A 776 -15.68 -74.09 -61.30
N PRO A 777 -16.75 -73.31 -61.00
CA PRO A 777 -17.65 -72.88 -62.09
C PRO A 777 -18.35 -71.50 -61.90
N GLY A 778 -18.91 -70.98 -63.01
CA GLY A 778 -20.14 -70.15 -62.98
C GLY A 778 -19.99 -68.62 -63.15
N PRO A 779 -20.64 -67.99 -64.15
CA PRO A 779 -20.69 -66.54 -64.33
C PRO A 779 -22.07 -65.91 -64.03
N ASP A 780 -22.10 -64.59 -63.78
CA ASP A 780 -23.01 -63.58 -64.37
C ASP A 780 -22.53 -62.16 -63.95
N SER A 781 -22.60 -61.08 -64.75
CA SER A 781 -23.76 -60.33 -65.30
C SER A 781 -24.60 -59.68 -64.17
N VAL A 782 -24.97 -58.39 -64.13
CA VAL A 782 -25.03 -57.26 -65.10
C VAL A 782 -25.01 -55.88 -64.36
N THR A 783 -24.90 -54.74 -65.09
CA THR A 783 -25.35 -53.36 -64.70
C THR A 783 -24.70 -52.67 -63.46
N ALA A 784 -24.93 -51.37 -63.13
CA ALA A 784 -24.92 -50.10 -63.89
C ALA A 784 -25.03 -48.87 -62.92
N VAL A 785 -24.22 -47.81 -63.13
CA VAL A 785 -24.56 -46.35 -63.30
C VAL A 785 -25.94 -45.84 -62.75
N PRO A 786 -26.15 -44.63 -62.12
CA PRO A 786 -25.26 -43.44 -61.85
C PRO A 786 -25.46 -42.66 -60.48
N THR A 787 -24.91 -41.43 -60.39
CA THR A 787 -25.37 -40.20 -59.62
C THR A 787 -25.49 -40.21 -58.09
N MET A 788 -24.99 -39.24 -57.32
CA MET A 788 -25.07 -37.75 -57.42
C MET A 788 -23.71 -37.08 -57.06
N SER A 789 -23.27 -35.92 -57.56
CA SER A 789 -23.90 -34.61 -57.80
C SER A 789 -24.17 -33.79 -56.52
N THR A 790 -23.83 -32.51 -56.32
CA THR A 790 -22.84 -31.54 -56.81
C THR A 790 -23.34 -30.17 -56.29
N ALA A 791 -22.55 -29.53 -55.42
CA ALA A 791 -22.50 -28.08 -55.14
C ALA A 791 -21.30 -27.89 -54.20
N GLY A 792 -20.42 -26.89 -54.31
CA GLY A 792 -20.49 -25.58 -54.97
C GLY A 792 -20.16 -24.51 -53.91
N LEU A 793 -19.23 -23.57 -54.09
CA LEU A 793 -18.51 -23.12 -55.29
C LEU A 793 -17.16 -22.44 -54.89
N MET A 794 -16.23 -22.27 -55.86
CA MET A 794 -14.98 -21.43 -55.93
C MET A 794 -14.49 -20.66 -54.67
N GLY A 795 -13.18 -20.53 -54.36
CA GLY A 795 -11.95 -20.43 -55.19
C GLY A 795 -11.27 -19.08 -54.88
N MET A 796 -9.94 -18.84 -54.87
CA MET A 796 -8.71 -19.50 -55.34
C MET A 796 -7.56 -19.24 -54.30
N GLY A 797 -6.35 -19.81 -54.34
CA GLY A 797 -5.70 -20.80 -55.20
C GLY A 797 -4.19 -20.91 -54.89
N THR A 798 -3.45 -21.82 -55.57
CA THR A 798 -1.98 -22.04 -55.53
C THR A 798 -1.36 -22.53 -54.19
N LEU A 799 -0.30 -23.37 -54.13
CA LEU A 799 0.28 -24.36 -55.07
C LEU A 799 1.17 -25.37 -54.27
N LEU A 800 1.52 -26.52 -54.88
CA LEU A 800 2.50 -27.58 -54.49
C LEU A 800 3.76 -27.12 -53.70
N ALA A 801 4.47 -27.94 -52.90
CA ALA A 801 4.39 -29.35 -52.44
C ALA A 801 5.31 -29.49 -51.18
N ALA A 802 5.24 -30.44 -50.23
CA ALA A 802 4.81 -31.85 -50.16
C ALA A 802 5.86 -32.91 -50.60
N LEU A 803 6.72 -33.36 -49.65
CA LEU A 803 7.29 -34.72 -49.42
C LEU A 803 8.37 -34.62 -48.31
N SER A 804 8.27 -35.31 -47.15
CA SER A 804 8.63 -36.72 -46.83
C SER A 804 10.13 -36.94 -46.51
N GLY A 805 10.56 -37.85 -45.62
CA GLY A 805 9.85 -38.84 -44.78
C GLY A 805 10.58 -39.08 -43.44
N PHE A 806 9.98 -39.68 -42.41
CA PHE A 806 9.68 -41.12 -42.23
C PHE A 806 10.93 -41.99 -41.93
N MET A 807 11.11 -42.42 -40.66
CA MET A 807 11.52 -43.79 -40.30
C MET A 807 11.34 -44.11 -38.79
N LEU A 808 11.06 -45.39 -38.53
CA LEU A 808 10.63 -46.03 -37.28
C LEU A 808 11.53 -45.88 -36.03
N ARG A 809 10.88 -45.92 -34.84
CA ARG A 809 11.09 -47.06 -33.91
C ARG A 809 9.85 -47.38 -33.06
N ARG A 810 9.46 -48.66 -33.01
CA ARG A 810 8.39 -49.21 -32.14
C ARG A 810 8.97 -49.84 -30.86
N ARG A 811 8.29 -49.69 -29.71
CA ARG A 811 7.85 -50.79 -28.81
C ARG A 811 6.92 -50.25 -27.69
N ARG A 812 6.39 -51.14 -26.84
CA ARG A 812 5.23 -50.92 -25.94
C ARG A 812 5.60 -50.34 -24.55
N PRO A 813 4.61 -49.81 -23.78
CA PRO A 813 4.80 -49.30 -22.42
C PRO A 813 4.39 -50.31 -21.33
N GLU A 814 5.35 -50.79 -20.53
CA GLU A 814 5.19 -51.87 -19.55
C GLU A 814 6.27 -51.66 -18.42
N ASP A 815 6.05 -51.21 -17.17
CA ASP A 815 4.93 -50.56 -16.42
C ASP A 815 5.47 -49.32 -15.61
N THR A 816 5.39 -48.99 -14.28
CA THR A 816 4.86 -49.55 -13.00
C THR A 816 4.81 -48.47 -11.87
N LYS A 817 3.71 -48.33 -11.08
CA LYS A 817 3.72 -47.96 -9.61
C LYS A 817 2.33 -47.94 -8.93
N ALA A 818 2.25 -48.39 -7.67
CA ALA A 818 1.00 -48.52 -6.90
C ALA A 818 1.16 -48.17 -5.40
N ALA A 819 0.01 -47.96 -4.71
CA ALA A 819 -0.21 -47.84 -3.26
C ALA A 819 0.58 -46.74 -2.47
N ALA A 820 0.06 -45.93 -1.53
CA ALA A 820 -1.16 -45.84 -0.69
C ALA A 820 -0.96 -46.16 0.81
N LYS A 821 -1.24 -45.13 1.64
CA LYS A 821 -1.92 -45.17 2.96
C LYS A 821 -1.16 -45.60 4.25
N SER A 822 -0.79 -44.58 5.05
CA SER A 822 -0.96 -44.49 6.53
C SER A 822 -0.22 -45.43 7.50
N SER A 823 0.54 -44.87 8.46
CA SER A 823 0.25 -44.98 9.92
C SER A 823 1.14 -44.07 10.81
N ARG A 824 0.85 -44.05 12.13
CA ARG A 824 1.69 -43.52 13.24
C ARG A 824 2.82 -44.54 13.56
N THR A 825 3.82 -44.38 14.46
CA THR A 825 3.90 -43.68 15.76
C THR A 825 5.36 -43.61 16.31
N SER A 826 5.69 -42.59 17.11
CA SER A 826 6.62 -42.56 18.28
C SER A 826 7.93 -43.39 18.36
N ALA A 827 9.09 -42.69 18.32
CA ALA A 827 10.27 -42.76 19.22
C ALA A 827 11.19 -41.57 18.86
N LYS A 828 11.90 -40.80 19.70
CA LYS A 828 12.43 -40.84 21.09
C LYS A 828 13.83 -41.46 21.26
N GLN A 829 14.78 -40.58 21.62
CA GLN A 829 16.20 -40.82 21.92
C GLN A 829 17.08 -41.22 20.72
N ASP A 830 18.37 -40.85 20.71
CA ASP A 830 19.12 -40.08 21.73
C ASP A 830 19.21 -38.57 21.44
#